data_AF-A0A8T5QWL7-F1
#
_entry.id   AF-A0A8T5QWL7-F1
#
_cell.length_a   1.000
_cell.length_b   1.000
_cell.length_c   1.000
_cell.angle_alpha   90.00
_cell.angle_beta   90.00
_cell.angle_gamma   90.00
#
_symmetry.space_group_name_H-M   'P 1'
#
loop_
_entity.id
_entity.type
_entity.pdbx_description
1 polymer ?
#
loop_
_entity_poly.entity_id
_entity_poly.type
_entity_poly.pdbx_seq_one_letter_code
_entity_poly.pdbx_strand_id
1 'polypeptide(L)'
;MIKQKKMNRKAQITLYIIIGIIILLAVILIIYLTYGARKAEVQRTVPEVSTMPLAYRSAEIFITDCLEQTAETALRELGAHGGWISVRNPLLFEKEFNIDIVKPYDSDVVSMDKMGNNLVPYWWHVKTPYGCGTEVPCFATQENVPTITEMEEQMNIYIKKHLPECFNEFKDLRKQGFEITELGPLEIDSRILLENMIFYMKYPLKIKKGDQVLDVESFAKALDLNFRQIYNQAFTITSDEINGQRLENSLFLNLLGIYSDVDFNKLPPIAATTEGYDIVVWPKVMVETKVKDLLKLYTPFIRVNGTANGMRLTDPNPMAQGIYDSLFFSMFEDYKFPDTQINYYFLDWPIDFHVTPPAGPGILKPKSYKTEYPFGIWQSSQRNLYEFFYDISFPVVVEIYDSKALGGKGYSFFFALEGNILDNKNLLDWNQGLGTVSWDQSIYSIEINPDAGGTHTLEGGEAIFGQFNASNEFVLNATTPIHTKSLFDRFEQKISNVTIYTKDKKTGQYLTEVAVEFICGRYKAASLGATELLEDGKSGIITKAPICYGDGRLRFDLINYDTLTLGPISTEVDGNLILTAELEPVRQQEVSFKKVARIEPSGENITVTNIYQDLQFYEKAIVILQKEKTSPYDSKLSVALSFDTAENKIVEIPPGQYSINVIIMDSRNMTIQPEKRVYKVDDEDYEVWIPPEPIEFDELMSGGLEYNNNTCGLVNVHDYELDADNVLEIRSLLIKRPFIRVEDISELGRIAEYTNTSCTTLRPRFI
;
A
#
# COMPACT_ATOMS: atom_id res chain seq x y z
N MET A 1 -27.88 -26.74 -84.40
CA MET A 1 -28.57 -26.64 -83.08
C MET A 1 -27.89 -27.56 -82.09
N ILE A 2 -27.03 -27.02 -81.21
CA ILE A 2 -26.34 -27.78 -80.17
C ILE A 2 -27.28 -27.92 -78.97
N LYS A 3 -27.71 -29.15 -78.67
CA LYS A 3 -28.62 -29.46 -77.55
C LYS A 3 -27.79 -29.63 -76.28
N GLN A 4 -27.75 -28.60 -75.43
CA GLN A 4 -27.09 -28.67 -74.11
C GLN A 4 -27.72 -29.79 -73.26
N LYS A 5 -26.92 -30.82 -72.96
CA LYS A 5 -27.27 -31.89 -72.03
C LYS A 5 -27.19 -31.34 -70.61
N LYS A 6 -28.35 -31.01 -70.04
CA LYS A 6 -28.52 -30.53 -68.66
C LYS A 6 -28.02 -31.63 -67.70
N MET A 7 -26.79 -31.47 -67.21
CA MET A 7 -26.20 -32.34 -66.19
C MET A 7 -27.07 -32.30 -64.92
N ASN A 8 -27.52 -33.48 -64.47
CA ASN A 8 -28.29 -33.64 -63.24
C ASN A 8 -27.42 -33.26 -62.03
N ARG A 9 -27.54 -32.01 -61.57
CA ARG A 9 -26.81 -31.44 -60.42
C ARG A 9 -27.00 -32.22 -59.10
N LYS A 10 -27.96 -33.15 -59.03
CA LYS A 10 -28.20 -34.01 -57.86
C LYS A 10 -27.15 -35.12 -57.69
N ALA A 11 -26.52 -35.60 -58.77
CA ALA A 11 -25.47 -36.62 -58.67
C ALA A 11 -24.13 -36.06 -58.16
N GLN A 12 -23.82 -34.79 -58.45
CA GLN A 12 -22.61 -34.13 -57.97
C GLN A 12 -22.66 -33.83 -56.47
N ILE A 13 -23.83 -33.46 -55.94
CA ILE A 13 -24.00 -33.20 -54.50
C ILE A 13 -23.73 -34.47 -53.66
N THR A 14 -24.18 -35.62 -54.16
CA THR A 14 -23.96 -36.91 -53.47
C THR A 14 -22.47 -37.25 -53.38
N LEU A 15 -21.69 -36.92 -54.43
CA LEU A 15 -20.24 -37.12 -54.44
C LEU A 15 -19.53 -36.26 -53.39
N TYR A 16 -19.90 -34.98 -53.26
CA TYR A 16 -19.31 -34.09 -52.26
C TYR A 16 -19.65 -34.50 -50.82
N ILE A 17 -20.86 -35.01 -50.58
CA ILE A 17 -21.25 -35.53 -49.26
C ILE A 17 -20.41 -36.77 -48.89
N ILE A 18 -20.21 -37.69 -49.83
CA ILE A 18 -19.39 -38.89 -49.60
C ILE A 18 -17.93 -38.50 -49.32
N ILE A 19 -17.37 -37.57 -50.10
CA ILE A 19 -16.00 -37.07 -49.89
C ILE A 19 -15.88 -36.37 -48.52
N GLY A 20 -16.86 -35.56 -48.14
CA GLY A 20 -16.88 -34.91 -46.82
C GLY A 20 -16.90 -35.90 -45.66
N ILE A 21 -17.69 -36.97 -45.76
CA ILE A 21 -17.74 -38.03 -44.74
C ILE A 21 -16.41 -38.80 -44.67
N ILE A 22 -15.78 -39.09 -45.81
CA ILE A 22 -14.48 -39.77 -45.85
C ILE A 22 -13.40 -38.90 -45.19
N ILE A 23 -13.37 -37.60 -45.49
CA ILE A 23 -12.43 -36.66 -44.85
C ILE A 23 -12.70 -36.57 -43.35
N LEU A 24 -13.96 -36.47 -42.93
CA LEU A 24 -14.34 -36.45 -41.51
C LEU A 24 -13.85 -37.71 -40.78
N LEU A 25 -14.09 -38.89 -41.36
CA LEU A 25 -13.64 -40.16 -40.78
C LEU A 25 -12.11 -40.28 -40.76
N ALA A 26 -11.42 -39.77 -41.77
CA ALA A 26 -9.95 -39.74 -41.79
C ALA A 26 -9.39 -38.80 -40.70
N VAL A 27 -9.99 -37.63 -40.50
CA VAL A 27 -9.60 -36.70 -39.42
C VAL A 27 -9.88 -37.33 -38.04
N ILE A 28 -11.05 -37.94 -37.84
CA ILE A 28 -11.37 -38.65 -36.59
C ILE A 28 -10.39 -39.80 -36.35
N LEU A 29 -10.02 -40.57 -37.38
CA LEU A 29 -9.05 -41.66 -37.26
C LEU A 29 -7.64 -41.14 -36.96
N ILE A 30 -7.21 -40.07 -37.60
CA ILE A 30 -5.92 -39.41 -37.31
C ILE A 30 -5.91 -38.91 -35.88
N ILE A 31 -6.96 -38.23 -35.43
CA ILE A 31 -7.11 -37.80 -34.03
C ILE A 31 -7.08 -39.02 -33.11
N TYR A 32 -7.82 -40.09 -33.39
CA TYR A 32 -7.83 -41.29 -32.56
C TYR A 32 -6.45 -41.97 -32.46
N LEU A 33 -5.72 -42.05 -33.58
CA LEU A 33 -4.38 -42.65 -33.62
C LEU A 33 -3.33 -41.75 -32.93
N THR A 34 -3.41 -40.43 -33.08
CA THR A 34 -2.51 -39.49 -32.39
C THR A 34 -2.84 -39.39 -30.90
N TYR A 35 -4.11 -39.45 -30.51
CA TYR A 35 -4.54 -39.48 -29.11
C TYR A 35 -4.18 -40.80 -28.43
N GLY A 36 -4.30 -41.93 -29.14
CA GLY A 36 -3.87 -43.26 -28.67
C GLY A 36 -2.36 -43.39 -28.53
N ALA A 37 -1.58 -42.81 -29.46
CA ALA A 37 -0.13 -42.77 -29.36
C ALA A 37 0.36 -41.86 -28.22
N ARG A 38 -0.33 -40.74 -27.93
CA ARG A 38 0.01 -39.82 -26.83
C ARG A 38 -0.20 -40.44 -25.44
N LYS A 39 -1.24 -41.25 -25.22
CA LYS A 39 -1.36 -42.03 -23.97
C LYS A 39 -0.21 -43.01 -23.79
N ALA A 40 0.29 -43.60 -24.89
CA ALA A 40 1.38 -44.54 -24.85
C ALA A 40 2.74 -43.90 -24.51
N GLU A 41 2.95 -42.60 -24.75
CA GLU A 41 4.20 -41.91 -24.39
C GLU A 41 4.22 -41.46 -22.92
N VAL A 42 3.07 -41.04 -22.38
CA VAL A 42 2.94 -40.65 -20.95
C VAL A 42 2.88 -41.87 -20.01
N GLN A 43 2.41 -43.03 -20.48
CA GLN A 43 2.45 -44.29 -19.71
C GLN A 43 3.75 -45.10 -19.87
N ARG A 44 4.70 -44.68 -20.72
CA ARG A 44 5.91 -45.47 -21.02
C ARG A 44 7.03 -45.39 -19.97
N THR A 45 6.90 -44.58 -18.92
CA THR A 45 8.00 -44.33 -17.96
C THR A 45 7.73 -44.75 -16.52
N VAL A 46 6.52 -45.23 -16.19
CA VAL A 46 6.34 -45.95 -14.91
C VAL A 46 6.43 -47.44 -15.24
N PRO A 47 7.58 -48.10 -15.04
CA PRO A 47 7.69 -49.54 -15.27
C PRO A 47 6.57 -50.23 -14.49
N GLU A 48 5.80 -51.06 -15.18
CA GLU A 48 4.68 -51.78 -14.61
C GLU A 48 5.22 -52.70 -13.49
N VAL A 49 4.98 -52.31 -12.22
CA VAL A 49 5.49 -52.92 -10.96
C VAL A 49 4.95 -54.37 -10.74
N SER A 50 4.48 -55.04 -11.78
CA SER A 50 3.51 -56.12 -11.62
C SER A 50 4.06 -57.49 -11.20
N THR A 51 5.37 -57.68 -10.97
CA THR A 51 5.88 -58.98 -10.47
C THR A 51 7.12 -58.92 -9.55
N MET A 52 7.35 -57.84 -8.79
CA MET A 52 8.45 -57.89 -7.79
C MET A 52 8.12 -58.87 -6.65
N PRO A 53 9.03 -59.79 -6.29
CA PRO A 53 8.81 -60.69 -5.16
C PRO A 53 8.57 -59.91 -3.86
N LEU A 54 7.67 -60.40 -3.00
CA LEU A 54 7.27 -59.73 -1.75
C LEU A 54 8.45 -59.29 -0.86
N ALA A 55 9.58 -60.02 -0.95
CA ALA A 55 10.81 -59.71 -0.23
C ALA A 55 11.46 -58.37 -0.62
N TYR A 56 11.23 -57.85 -1.84
CA TYR A 56 11.81 -56.61 -2.36
C TYR A 56 10.93 -55.39 -2.13
N ARG A 57 9.63 -55.61 -1.91
CA ARG A 57 8.66 -54.53 -1.71
C ARG A 57 9.05 -53.59 -0.56
N SER A 58 9.66 -54.11 0.51
CA SER A 58 10.14 -53.28 1.61
C SER A 58 11.30 -52.35 1.22
N ALA A 59 12.21 -52.81 0.35
CA ALA A 59 13.32 -51.99 -0.14
C ALA A 59 12.85 -50.95 -1.15
N GLU A 60 11.95 -51.33 -2.05
CA GLU A 60 11.29 -50.41 -2.99
C GLU A 60 10.55 -49.30 -2.23
N ILE A 61 9.68 -49.65 -1.28
CA ILE A 61 8.94 -48.68 -0.45
C ILE A 61 9.92 -47.73 0.24
N PHE A 62 10.96 -48.25 0.91
CA PHE A 62 11.96 -47.39 1.56
C PHE A 62 12.61 -46.39 0.60
N ILE A 63 13.01 -46.85 -0.59
CA ILE A 63 13.67 -46.01 -1.59
C ILE A 63 12.68 -44.96 -2.15
N THR A 64 11.45 -45.36 -2.47
CA THR A 64 10.42 -44.46 -3.00
C THR A 64 9.92 -43.47 -1.95
N ASP A 65 9.89 -43.86 -0.68
CA ASP A 65 9.52 -42.99 0.44
C ASP A 65 10.61 -41.94 0.68
N CYS A 66 11.89 -42.32 0.58
CA CYS A 66 12.99 -41.36 0.59
C CYS A 66 12.88 -40.37 -0.58
N LEU A 67 12.61 -40.86 -1.79
CA LEU A 67 12.39 -40.00 -2.96
C LEU A 67 11.21 -39.05 -2.74
N GLU A 68 10.08 -39.54 -2.23
CA GLU A 68 8.90 -38.75 -1.88
C GLU A 68 9.22 -37.66 -0.86
N GLN A 69 9.90 -38.00 0.23
CA GLN A 69 10.25 -37.04 1.29
C GLN A 69 11.19 -35.95 0.77
N THR A 70 12.26 -36.32 0.05
CA THR A 70 13.20 -35.33 -0.51
C THR A 70 12.53 -34.46 -1.57
N ALA A 71 11.64 -35.04 -2.41
CA ALA A 71 10.89 -34.30 -3.41
C ALA A 71 9.86 -33.34 -2.78
N GLU A 72 9.16 -33.75 -1.72
CA GLU A 72 8.25 -32.89 -0.97
C GLU A 72 9.00 -31.70 -0.35
N THR A 73 10.16 -31.94 0.26
CA THR A 73 11.01 -30.85 0.79
C THR A 73 11.46 -29.92 -0.33
N ALA A 74 11.96 -30.44 -1.46
CA ALA A 74 12.37 -29.64 -2.61
C ALA A 74 11.24 -28.74 -3.12
N LEU A 75 10.03 -29.28 -3.21
CA LEU A 75 8.82 -28.54 -3.58
C LEU A 75 8.46 -27.43 -2.60
N ARG A 76 8.60 -27.68 -1.30
CA ARG A 76 8.30 -26.68 -0.26
C ARG A 76 9.31 -25.54 -0.29
N GLU A 77 10.60 -25.83 -0.49
CA GLU A 77 11.63 -24.82 -0.70
C GLU A 77 11.36 -24.00 -1.98
N LEU A 78 11.00 -24.68 -3.06
CA LEU A 78 10.63 -24.05 -4.33
C LEU A 78 9.42 -23.10 -4.18
N GLY A 79 8.41 -23.52 -3.42
CA GLY A 79 7.22 -22.71 -3.14
C GLY A 79 7.48 -21.56 -2.18
N ALA A 80 8.37 -21.75 -1.20
CA ALA A 80 8.75 -20.71 -0.25
C ALA A 80 9.48 -19.54 -0.91
N HIS A 81 10.25 -19.78 -1.98
CA HIS A 81 11.03 -18.74 -2.66
C HIS A 81 10.59 -18.46 -4.11
N GLY A 82 9.29 -18.50 -4.39
CA GLY A 82 8.74 -18.00 -5.66
C GLY A 82 9.21 -18.73 -6.90
N GLY A 83 9.38 -20.05 -6.80
CA GLY A 83 9.86 -20.90 -7.89
C GLY A 83 11.36 -21.11 -7.89
N TRP A 84 12.10 -20.56 -6.92
CA TRP A 84 13.53 -20.82 -6.76
C TRP A 84 13.77 -21.77 -5.58
N ILE A 85 14.68 -22.73 -5.72
CA ILE A 85 14.95 -23.64 -4.59
C ILE A 85 15.74 -22.96 -3.48
N SER A 86 16.55 -21.94 -3.82
CA SER A 86 17.34 -21.21 -2.83
C SER A 86 17.86 -19.90 -3.41
N VAL A 87 17.38 -18.75 -2.94
CA VAL A 87 17.85 -17.42 -3.40
C VAL A 87 19.34 -17.16 -3.13
N ARG A 88 19.93 -17.76 -2.09
CA ARG A 88 21.31 -17.46 -1.65
C ARG A 88 22.40 -18.35 -2.27
N ASN A 89 22.04 -19.32 -3.11
CA ASN A 89 22.98 -20.33 -3.58
C ASN A 89 23.05 -20.36 -5.11
N PRO A 90 23.87 -19.48 -5.73
CA PRO A 90 23.97 -19.39 -7.19
C PRO A 90 24.52 -20.67 -7.84
N LEU A 91 25.15 -21.56 -7.07
CA LEU A 91 25.67 -22.85 -7.57
C LEU A 91 24.56 -23.81 -8.03
N LEU A 92 23.28 -23.50 -7.75
CA LEU A 92 22.16 -24.34 -8.14
C LEU A 92 21.51 -23.92 -9.46
N PHE A 93 21.66 -22.69 -9.94
CA PHE A 93 20.87 -22.18 -11.09
C PHE A 93 21.43 -20.93 -11.81
N GLU A 94 22.71 -20.59 -11.65
CA GLU A 94 23.41 -19.53 -12.43
C GLU A 94 22.80 -18.11 -12.36
N LYS A 95 21.85 -17.85 -11.45
CA LYS A 95 21.27 -16.53 -11.19
C LYS A 95 21.74 -15.99 -9.84
N GLU A 96 22.16 -14.74 -9.83
CA GLU A 96 22.48 -13.99 -8.62
C GLU A 96 21.36 -13.00 -8.33
N PHE A 97 20.93 -12.92 -7.06
CA PHE A 97 19.94 -11.97 -6.59
C PHE A 97 20.64 -10.84 -5.83
N ASN A 98 20.29 -9.60 -6.10
CA ASN A 98 20.66 -8.47 -5.26
C ASN A 98 19.78 -8.46 -4.00
N ILE A 99 20.39 -8.75 -2.84
CA ILE A 99 19.66 -8.88 -1.57
C ILE A 99 19.98 -7.69 -0.67
N ASP A 100 19.02 -6.79 -0.48
CA ASP A 100 19.06 -5.72 0.52
C ASP A 100 17.81 -5.83 1.42
N ILE A 101 18.02 -6.32 2.64
CA ILE A 101 16.95 -6.49 3.63
C ILE A 101 16.53 -5.17 4.30
N VAL A 102 17.37 -4.14 4.23
CA VAL A 102 17.12 -2.82 4.84
C VAL A 102 16.30 -1.98 3.87
N LYS A 103 16.58 -2.10 2.56
CA LYS A 103 15.89 -1.41 1.48
C LYS A 103 15.30 -2.43 0.50
N PRO A 104 14.18 -3.06 0.85
CA PRO A 104 13.59 -4.10 0.01
C PRO A 104 13.12 -3.58 -1.35
N TYR A 105 12.90 -2.27 -1.51
CA TYR A 105 12.57 -1.62 -2.79
C TYR A 105 13.79 -1.43 -3.72
N ASP A 106 15.02 -1.58 -3.21
CA ASP A 106 16.26 -1.60 -4.02
C ASP A 106 16.79 -3.04 -4.22
N SER A 107 16.01 -4.05 -3.84
CA SER A 107 16.40 -5.47 -3.82
C SER A 107 15.59 -6.29 -4.83
N ASP A 108 16.15 -7.41 -5.28
CA ASP A 108 15.44 -8.42 -6.07
C ASP A 108 14.50 -9.30 -5.23
N VAL A 109 14.59 -9.19 -3.91
CA VAL A 109 13.81 -10.01 -2.97
C VAL A 109 13.29 -9.19 -1.80
N VAL A 110 12.21 -9.67 -1.18
CA VAL A 110 11.72 -9.18 0.11
C VAL A 110 11.80 -10.30 1.14
N SER A 111 12.11 -9.98 2.40
CA SER A 111 12.13 -11.00 3.46
C SER A 111 10.82 -11.07 4.23
N MET A 112 10.31 -12.29 4.42
CA MET A 112 9.12 -12.55 5.25
C MET A 112 9.41 -12.50 6.76
N ASP A 113 10.68 -12.39 7.16
CA ASP A 113 11.08 -12.27 8.56
C ASP A 113 12.16 -11.21 8.76
N LYS A 114 12.29 -10.72 10.00
CA LYS A 114 13.25 -9.65 10.34
C LYS A 114 14.72 -10.10 10.24
N MET A 115 14.99 -11.41 10.21
CA MET A 115 16.35 -11.95 10.16
C MET A 115 16.83 -12.20 8.72
N GLY A 116 15.98 -12.07 7.71
CA GLY A 116 16.38 -12.31 6.33
C GLY A 116 16.49 -13.79 5.95
N ASN A 117 15.84 -14.68 6.70
CA ASN A 117 15.96 -16.14 6.50
C ASN A 117 15.01 -16.64 5.40
N ASN A 118 13.80 -16.11 5.34
CA ASN A 118 12.80 -16.42 4.34
C ASN A 118 12.75 -15.28 3.32
N LEU A 119 13.32 -15.52 2.13
CA LEU A 119 13.46 -14.53 1.06
C LEU A 119 12.53 -14.87 -0.12
N VAL A 120 11.67 -13.94 -0.49
CA VAL A 120 10.70 -14.10 -1.57
C VAL A 120 11.10 -13.17 -2.72
N PRO A 121 11.45 -13.70 -3.90
CA PRO A 121 11.78 -12.86 -5.05
C PRO A 121 10.60 -12.06 -5.59
N TYR A 122 10.87 -10.84 -6.04
CA TYR A 122 9.89 -10.06 -6.79
C TYR A 122 9.72 -10.61 -8.19
N TRP A 123 8.51 -10.97 -8.58
CA TRP A 123 8.16 -11.32 -9.95
C TRP A 123 7.89 -10.07 -10.81
N TRP A 124 7.64 -8.92 -10.17
CA TRP A 124 7.48 -7.61 -10.79
C TRP A 124 8.02 -6.54 -9.84
N HIS A 125 9.06 -5.82 -10.28
CA HIS A 125 9.69 -4.73 -9.53
C HIS A 125 10.45 -3.76 -10.45
N VAL A 126 10.75 -2.57 -9.92
CA VAL A 126 11.62 -1.57 -10.51
C VAL A 126 13.07 -1.91 -10.18
N LYS A 127 13.88 -2.09 -11.21
CA LYS A 127 15.30 -2.45 -11.10
C LYS A 127 16.20 -1.24 -10.87
N THR A 128 15.75 -0.04 -11.21
CA THR A 128 16.54 1.18 -11.02
C THR A 128 16.45 1.68 -9.57
N PRO A 129 17.56 1.66 -8.80
CA PRO A 129 17.55 2.16 -7.43
C PRO A 129 17.39 3.68 -7.44
N TYR A 130 16.54 4.21 -6.56
CA TYR A 130 16.32 5.63 -6.28
C TYR A 130 16.03 6.57 -7.46
N GLY A 131 14.87 7.24 -7.40
CA GLY A 131 14.65 8.48 -8.15
C GLY A 131 14.63 8.32 -9.67
N CYS A 132 14.09 7.19 -10.14
CA CYS A 132 13.75 7.07 -11.55
C CYS A 132 12.76 8.21 -11.90
N GLY A 133 13.12 9.00 -12.91
CA GLY A 133 12.63 10.37 -13.08
C GLY A 133 13.28 11.04 -14.30
N THR A 134 13.38 12.38 -14.29
CA THR A 134 13.83 13.13 -15.48
C THR A 134 15.27 12.84 -15.93
N GLU A 135 16.12 12.30 -15.04
CA GLU A 135 17.52 12.01 -15.34
C GLU A 135 17.82 10.51 -15.53
N VAL A 136 17.01 9.61 -14.94
CA VAL A 136 17.21 8.16 -14.97
C VAL A 136 15.90 7.45 -15.31
N PRO A 137 15.85 6.61 -16.35
CA PRO A 137 14.65 5.85 -16.69
C PRO A 137 14.18 4.94 -15.55
N CYS A 138 12.86 4.81 -15.40
CA CYS A 138 12.27 3.73 -14.62
C CYS A 138 12.29 2.45 -15.46
N PHE A 139 13.00 1.42 -14.99
CA PHE A 139 12.98 0.10 -15.61
C PHE A 139 12.31 -0.88 -14.67
N ALA A 140 11.14 -1.37 -15.06
CA ALA A 140 10.49 -2.49 -14.38
C ALA A 140 10.75 -3.80 -15.13
N THR A 141 10.85 -4.91 -14.41
CA THR A 141 11.27 -6.20 -14.96
C THR A 141 10.51 -7.37 -14.36
N GLN A 142 10.53 -8.50 -15.08
CA GLN A 142 10.05 -9.82 -14.64
C GLN A 142 11.19 -10.86 -14.65
N GLU A 143 12.45 -10.44 -14.66
CA GLU A 143 13.61 -11.34 -14.81
C GLU A 143 13.73 -12.42 -13.73
N ASN A 144 13.03 -12.24 -12.62
CA ASN A 144 13.03 -13.13 -11.46
C ASN A 144 11.93 -14.20 -11.52
N VAL A 145 11.07 -14.20 -12.54
CA VAL A 145 10.08 -15.26 -12.79
C VAL A 145 10.80 -16.48 -13.41
N PRO A 146 10.90 -17.62 -12.70
CA PRO A 146 11.56 -18.81 -13.24
C PRO A 146 10.64 -19.57 -14.20
N THR A 147 11.21 -20.09 -15.28
CA THR A 147 10.51 -21.01 -16.18
C THR A 147 10.30 -22.38 -15.54
N ILE A 148 9.33 -23.13 -16.07
CA ILE A 148 9.06 -24.51 -15.65
C ILE A 148 10.31 -25.39 -15.79
N THR A 149 11.06 -25.23 -16.88
CA THR A 149 12.30 -25.99 -17.13
C THR A 149 13.36 -25.69 -16.07
N GLU A 150 13.56 -24.42 -15.73
CA GLU A 150 14.50 -24.03 -14.68
C GLU A 150 14.09 -24.59 -13.31
N MET A 151 12.79 -24.61 -12.99
CA MET A 151 12.29 -25.23 -11.75
C MET A 151 12.54 -26.75 -11.72
N GLU A 152 12.29 -27.45 -12.82
CA GLU A 152 12.57 -28.89 -12.96
C GLU A 152 14.06 -29.19 -12.77
N GLU A 153 14.95 -28.41 -13.40
CA GLU A 153 16.39 -28.58 -13.30
C GLU A 153 16.92 -28.33 -11.89
N GLN A 154 16.44 -27.26 -11.24
CA GLN A 154 16.77 -26.97 -9.84
C GLN A 154 16.38 -28.11 -8.90
N MET A 155 15.17 -28.67 -9.08
CA MET A 155 14.71 -29.82 -8.30
C MET A 155 15.57 -31.06 -8.54
N ASN A 156 15.98 -31.31 -9.79
CA ASN A 156 16.86 -32.43 -10.12
C ASN A 156 18.19 -32.33 -9.36
N ILE A 157 18.80 -31.14 -9.35
CA ILE A 157 20.06 -30.88 -8.65
C ILE A 157 19.88 -31.04 -7.14
N TYR A 158 18.82 -30.44 -6.57
CA TYR A 158 18.56 -30.50 -5.13
C TYR A 158 18.30 -31.92 -4.65
N ILE A 159 17.41 -32.66 -5.31
CA ILE A 159 17.04 -34.03 -4.92
C ILE A 159 18.27 -34.93 -5.06
N LYS A 160 19.01 -34.84 -6.17
CA LYS A 160 20.24 -35.64 -6.37
C LYS A 160 21.26 -35.42 -5.26
N LYS A 161 21.37 -34.19 -4.73
CA LYS A 161 22.31 -33.84 -3.66
C LYS A 161 21.88 -34.36 -2.29
N HIS A 162 20.60 -34.25 -1.93
CA HIS A 162 20.12 -34.55 -0.57
C HIS A 162 19.58 -35.98 -0.40
N LEU A 163 19.17 -36.65 -1.48
CA LEU A 163 18.60 -37.99 -1.41
C LEU A 163 19.55 -39.05 -0.79
N PRO A 164 20.89 -39.03 -1.03
CA PRO A 164 21.81 -39.95 -0.36
C PRO A 164 21.80 -39.85 1.17
N GLU A 165 21.51 -38.67 1.73
CA GLU A 165 21.39 -38.47 3.18
C GLU A 165 20.18 -39.23 3.74
N CYS A 166 19.05 -39.24 3.00
CA CYS A 166 17.88 -40.03 3.36
C CYS A 166 18.17 -41.54 3.34
N PHE A 167 18.88 -42.02 2.32
CA PHE A 167 19.27 -43.43 2.25
C PHE A 167 20.16 -43.84 3.43
N ASN A 168 21.00 -42.93 3.94
CA ASN A 168 21.91 -43.16 5.06
C ASN A 168 22.71 -44.47 4.90
N GLU A 169 23.33 -44.63 3.72
CA GLU A 169 24.05 -45.84 3.30
C GLU A 169 23.22 -47.13 3.44
N PHE A 170 21.89 -47.03 3.36
CA PHE A 170 20.93 -48.11 3.52
C PHE A 170 21.04 -48.87 4.84
N LYS A 171 21.50 -48.22 5.92
CA LYS A 171 21.72 -48.87 7.22
C LYS A 171 20.49 -49.62 7.74
N ASP A 172 19.28 -49.09 7.54
CA ASP A 172 18.05 -49.72 8.03
C ASP A 172 17.60 -50.93 7.20
N LEU A 173 17.87 -50.93 5.89
CA LEU A 173 17.67 -52.12 5.06
C LEU A 173 18.72 -53.19 5.38
N ARG A 174 19.99 -52.80 5.62
CA ARG A 174 21.05 -53.73 6.03
C ARG A 174 20.72 -54.46 7.35
N LYS A 175 20.13 -53.76 8.33
CA LYS A 175 19.63 -54.38 9.58
C LYS A 175 18.54 -55.44 9.34
N GLN A 176 17.78 -55.31 8.26
CA GLN A 176 16.73 -56.27 7.85
C GLN A 176 17.26 -57.41 6.97
N GLY A 177 18.59 -57.52 6.79
CA GLY A 177 19.26 -58.57 6.04
C GLY A 177 19.37 -58.32 4.53
N PHE A 178 19.22 -57.07 4.07
CA PHE A 178 19.46 -56.70 2.67
C PHE A 178 20.93 -56.34 2.43
N GLU A 179 21.50 -56.88 1.35
CA GLU A 179 22.77 -56.46 0.77
C GLU A 179 22.46 -55.59 -0.46
N ILE A 180 22.83 -54.31 -0.43
CA ILE A 180 22.57 -53.35 -1.51
C ILE A 180 23.89 -52.89 -2.09
N THR A 181 24.05 -53.06 -3.41
CA THR A 181 25.22 -52.64 -4.17
C THR A 181 24.81 -51.65 -5.26
N GLU A 182 25.49 -50.52 -5.32
CA GLU A 182 25.28 -49.47 -6.32
C GLU A 182 26.02 -49.84 -7.61
N LEU A 183 25.29 -49.91 -8.73
CA LEU A 183 25.84 -50.32 -10.02
C LEU A 183 26.15 -49.15 -10.96
N GLY A 184 25.70 -47.94 -10.63
CA GLY A 184 25.83 -46.76 -11.49
C GLY A 184 25.41 -45.46 -10.79
N PRO A 185 25.52 -44.32 -11.49
CA PRO A 185 25.26 -43.01 -10.91
C PRO A 185 23.77 -42.80 -10.60
N LEU A 186 23.50 -41.97 -9.59
CA LEU A 186 22.18 -41.43 -9.30
C LEU A 186 21.84 -40.30 -10.27
N GLU A 187 20.75 -40.45 -11.02
CA GLU A 187 20.17 -39.44 -11.90
C GLU A 187 18.71 -39.19 -11.50
N ILE A 188 18.31 -37.92 -11.48
CA ILE A 188 16.95 -37.47 -11.16
C ILE A 188 16.39 -36.71 -12.36
N ASP A 189 15.15 -37.01 -12.71
CA ASP A 189 14.36 -36.28 -13.70
C ASP A 189 12.97 -35.94 -13.16
N SER A 190 12.78 -34.67 -12.82
CA SER A 190 11.54 -34.09 -12.29
C SER A 190 10.73 -33.50 -13.43
N ARG A 191 9.42 -33.76 -13.45
CA ARG A 191 8.50 -33.28 -14.48
C ARG A 191 7.24 -32.67 -13.87
N ILE A 192 6.97 -31.42 -14.25
CA ILE A 192 5.76 -30.67 -13.90
C ILE A 192 4.70 -30.92 -14.99
N LEU A 193 3.81 -31.88 -14.72
CA LEU A 193 2.71 -32.23 -15.62
C LEU A 193 1.50 -31.30 -15.40
N LEU A 194 0.39 -31.60 -16.10
CA LEU A 194 -0.84 -30.79 -16.02
C LEU A 194 -1.60 -30.95 -14.71
N GLU A 195 -1.57 -32.14 -14.10
CA GLU A 195 -2.39 -32.45 -12.90
C GLU A 195 -1.54 -32.88 -11.70
N ASN A 196 -0.30 -33.30 -11.92
CA ASN A 196 0.59 -33.81 -10.88
C ASN A 196 2.05 -33.50 -11.19
N MET A 197 2.93 -33.82 -10.24
CA MET A 197 4.37 -33.82 -10.47
C MET A 197 4.89 -35.25 -10.41
N ILE A 198 5.80 -35.60 -11.33
CA ILE A 198 6.43 -36.93 -11.34
C ILE A 198 7.94 -36.77 -11.23
N PHE A 199 8.53 -37.57 -10.35
CA PHE A 199 9.96 -37.67 -10.14
C PHE A 199 10.42 -39.05 -10.58
N TYR A 200 11.24 -39.08 -11.61
CA TYR A 200 11.91 -40.29 -12.08
C TYR A 200 13.33 -40.32 -11.53
N MET A 201 13.68 -41.43 -10.89
CA MET A 201 15.01 -41.66 -10.36
C MET A 201 15.60 -42.87 -11.08
N LYS A 202 16.70 -42.66 -11.79
CA LYS A 202 17.51 -43.74 -12.34
C LYS A 202 18.66 -43.98 -11.38
N TYR A 203 18.56 -45.08 -10.65
CA TYR A 203 19.55 -45.49 -9.67
C TYR A 203 19.70 -47.00 -9.73
N PRO A 204 20.61 -47.51 -10.57
CA PRO A 204 20.74 -48.94 -10.80
C PRO A 204 21.34 -49.60 -9.54
N LEU A 205 20.54 -50.42 -8.88
CA LEU A 205 20.85 -51.09 -7.63
C LEU A 205 20.74 -52.60 -7.78
N LYS A 206 21.70 -53.31 -7.20
CA LYS A 206 21.63 -54.76 -6.98
C LYS A 206 21.25 -55.03 -5.54
N ILE A 207 20.06 -55.59 -5.34
CA ILE A 207 19.49 -55.88 -4.02
C ILE A 207 19.49 -57.40 -3.83
N LYS A 208 20.09 -57.86 -2.74
CA LYS A 208 20.13 -59.29 -2.37
C LYS A 208 19.57 -59.50 -0.97
N LYS A 209 18.74 -60.53 -0.80
CA LYS A 209 18.20 -60.96 0.51
C LYS A 209 18.10 -62.48 0.55
N GLY A 210 18.93 -63.11 1.37
CA GLY A 210 19.14 -64.57 1.31
C GLY A 210 19.68 -64.99 -0.06
N ASP A 211 19.00 -65.92 -0.73
CA ASP A 211 19.39 -66.43 -2.06
C ASP A 211 18.76 -65.65 -3.22
N GLN A 212 17.85 -64.71 -2.94
CA GLN A 212 17.20 -63.91 -3.97
C GLN A 212 18.09 -62.70 -4.30
N VAL A 213 18.28 -62.46 -5.61
CA VAL A 213 18.95 -61.28 -6.16
C VAL A 213 18.01 -60.60 -7.16
N LEU A 214 17.87 -59.28 -7.07
CA LEU A 214 17.12 -58.45 -8.00
C LEU A 214 17.95 -57.23 -8.38
N ASP A 215 18.04 -56.99 -9.67
CA ASP A 215 18.62 -55.76 -10.21
C ASP A 215 17.45 -54.82 -10.55
N VAL A 216 17.46 -53.62 -9.99
CA VAL A 216 16.43 -52.59 -10.20
C VAL A 216 17.11 -51.37 -10.81
N GLU A 217 16.63 -50.92 -11.97
CA GLU A 217 17.27 -49.83 -12.72
C GLU A 217 16.74 -48.43 -12.35
N SER A 218 15.44 -48.33 -12.05
CA SER A 218 14.78 -47.05 -11.84
C SER A 218 13.60 -47.15 -10.88
N PHE A 219 13.23 -45.99 -10.34
CA PHE A 219 12.11 -45.77 -9.44
C PHE A 219 11.36 -44.52 -9.92
N ALA A 220 10.06 -44.46 -9.63
CA ALA A 220 9.25 -43.30 -9.96
C ALA A 220 8.30 -43.00 -8.79
N LYS A 221 8.10 -41.71 -8.51
CA LYS A 221 7.10 -41.25 -7.56
C LYS A 221 6.31 -40.10 -8.15
N ALA A 222 4.99 -40.21 -8.11
CA ALA A 222 4.09 -39.10 -8.42
C ALA A 222 3.61 -38.47 -7.12
N LEU A 223 3.63 -37.14 -7.05
CA LEU A 223 3.06 -36.36 -5.95
C LEU A 223 1.76 -35.72 -6.40
N ASP A 224 0.76 -35.78 -5.52
CA ASP A 224 -0.57 -35.19 -5.73
C ASP A 224 -0.51 -33.66 -5.53
N LEU A 225 0.06 -32.96 -6.51
CA LEU A 225 0.21 -31.51 -6.52
C LEU A 225 0.04 -31.00 -7.95
N ASN A 226 -1.01 -30.21 -8.18
CA ASN A 226 -1.19 -29.49 -9.44
C ASN A 226 -0.34 -28.21 -9.45
N PHE A 227 0.98 -28.37 -9.44
CA PHE A 227 1.91 -27.25 -9.38
C PHE A 227 1.76 -26.32 -10.59
N ARG A 228 1.48 -26.87 -11.77
CA ARG A 228 1.28 -26.08 -12.99
C ARG A 228 0.11 -25.11 -12.86
N GLN A 229 -1.01 -25.52 -12.25
CA GLN A 229 -2.13 -24.62 -11.98
C GLN A 229 -1.72 -23.49 -11.03
N ILE A 230 -0.99 -23.79 -9.95
CA ILE A 230 -0.52 -22.80 -8.97
C ILE A 230 0.42 -21.78 -9.64
N TYR A 231 1.39 -22.27 -10.42
CA TYR A 231 2.32 -21.42 -11.18
C TYR A 231 1.58 -20.52 -12.17
N ASN A 232 0.61 -21.07 -12.92
CA ASN A 232 -0.19 -20.29 -13.87
C ASN A 232 -1.04 -19.22 -13.16
N GLN A 233 -1.57 -19.51 -11.97
CA GLN A 233 -2.28 -18.51 -11.16
C GLN A 233 -1.35 -17.38 -10.73
N ALA A 234 -0.14 -17.71 -10.24
CA ALA A 234 0.87 -16.71 -9.88
C ALA A 234 1.22 -15.81 -11.08
N PHE A 235 1.46 -16.42 -12.24
CA PHE A 235 1.76 -15.70 -13.47
C PHE A 235 0.60 -14.80 -13.92
N THR A 236 -0.64 -15.27 -13.78
CA THR A 236 -1.84 -14.48 -14.08
C THR A 236 -1.98 -13.28 -13.16
N ILE A 237 -1.70 -13.44 -11.86
CA ILE A 237 -1.70 -12.34 -10.89
C ILE A 237 -0.64 -11.30 -11.26
N THR A 238 0.60 -11.72 -11.53
CA THR A 238 1.67 -10.81 -11.97
C THR A 238 1.28 -10.10 -13.27
N SER A 239 0.64 -10.80 -14.20
CA SER A 239 0.17 -10.20 -15.45
C SER A 239 -0.97 -9.20 -15.24
N ASP A 240 -1.93 -9.47 -14.35
CA ASP A 240 -2.98 -8.50 -14.00
C ASP A 240 -2.38 -7.27 -13.30
N GLU A 241 -1.33 -7.46 -12.49
CA GLU A 241 -0.63 -6.33 -11.87
C GLU A 241 0.09 -5.45 -12.90
N ILE A 242 0.80 -6.06 -13.86
CA ILE A 242 1.49 -5.30 -14.92
C ILE A 242 0.49 -4.54 -15.80
N ASN A 243 -0.64 -5.16 -16.16
CA ASN A 243 -1.59 -4.54 -17.07
C ASN A 243 -2.57 -3.59 -16.37
N GLY A 244 -2.91 -3.88 -15.12
CA GLY A 244 -3.98 -3.21 -14.37
C GLY A 244 -3.49 -2.31 -13.24
N GLN A 245 -2.24 -2.46 -12.81
CA GLN A 245 -1.61 -1.70 -11.72
C GLN A 245 -2.52 -1.68 -10.49
N ARG A 246 -2.86 -2.87 -9.98
CA ARG A 246 -3.91 -3.03 -8.97
C ARG A 246 -3.43 -2.53 -7.63
N LEU A 247 -2.17 -2.78 -7.26
CA LEU A 247 -1.61 -2.28 -6.01
C LEU A 247 -1.55 -0.75 -5.99
N GLU A 248 -1.28 -0.13 -7.13
CA GLU A 248 -1.27 1.32 -7.26
C GLU A 248 -2.69 1.88 -7.26
N ASN A 249 -3.50 1.47 -8.24
CA ASN A 249 -4.79 2.10 -8.51
C ASN A 249 -5.87 1.67 -7.51
N SER A 250 -5.92 0.38 -7.21
CA SER A 250 -7.04 -0.21 -6.45
C SER A 250 -6.80 -0.19 -4.95
N LEU A 251 -5.54 -0.32 -4.53
CA LEU A 251 -5.10 -0.21 -3.14
C LEU A 251 -4.65 1.22 -2.81
N PHE A 252 -3.45 1.65 -3.19
CA PHE A 252 -2.88 2.89 -2.63
C PHE A 252 -3.61 4.16 -3.05
N LEU A 253 -3.90 4.40 -4.34
CA LEU A 253 -4.52 5.64 -4.78
C LEU A 253 -5.95 5.82 -4.23
N ASN A 254 -6.69 4.73 -4.04
CA ASN A 254 -7.99 4.77 -3.36
C ASN A 254 -7.84 5.08 -1.86
N LEU A 255 -6.85 4.46 -1.19
CA LEU A 255 -6.55 4.79 0.20
C LEU A 255 -6.15 6.26 0.34
N LEU A 256 -5.30 6.77 -0.55
CA LEU A 256 -4.90 8.17 -0.58
C LEU A 256 -6.12 9.07 -0.82
N GLY A 257 -6.98 8.76 -1.77
CA GLY A 257 -8.20 9.52 -2.05
C GLY A 257 -9.18 9.58 -0.86
N ILE A 258 -9.22 8.55 -0.02
CA ILE A 258 -10.14 8.44 1.12
C ILE A 258 -9.54 9.03 2.40
N TYR A 259 -8.26 8.76 2.64
CA TYR A 259 -7.55 9.11 3.86
C TYR A 259 -6.73 10.40 3.75
N SER A 260 -6.82 11.12 2.63
CA SER A 260 -6.23 12.46 2.48
C SER A 260 -7.27 13.57 2.62
N ASP A 261 -6.85 14.69 3.21
CA ASP A 261 -7.64 15.91 3.38
C ASP A 261 -6.73 17.03 3.92
N VAL A 262 -7.24 18.27 3.95
CA VAL A 262 -6.56 19.38 4.64
C VAL A 262 -6.78 19.25 6.16
N ASP A 263 -6.21 18.21 6.75
CA ASP A 263 -6.25 17.88 8.17
C ASP A 263 -4.93 17.22 8.59
N PHE A 264 -4.33 17.71 9.68
CA PHE A 264 -3.07 17.20 10.23
C PHE A 264 -3.11 15.69 10.56
N ASN A 265 -4.28 15.18 10.94
CA ASN A 265 -4.48 13.77 11.27
C ASN A 265 -4.66 12.87 10.04
N LYS A 266 -4.80 13.45 8.84
CA LYS A 266 -4.96 12.74 7.58
C LYS A 266 -3.72 12.89 6.71
N LEU A 267 -3.68 12.16 5.58
CA LEU A 267 -2.62 12.30 4.60
C LEU A 267 -2.74 13.66 3.88
N PRO A 268 -1.61 14.29 3.49
CA PRO A 268 -1.63 15.45 2.60
C PRO A 268 -2.44 15.17 1.31
N PRO A 269 -3.37 16.05 0.90
CA PRO A 269 -4.21 15.79 -0.27
C PRO A 269 -3.45 16.03 -1.57
N ILE A 270 -3.77 15.23 -2.59
CA ILE A 270 -3.21 15.40 -3.95
C ILE A 270 -3.45 16.82 -4.45
N ALA A 271 -4.68 17.30 -4.29
CA ALA A 271 -5.07 18.66 -4.65
C ALA A 271 -6.15 19.15 -3.68
N ALA A 272 -5.90 20.28 -3.04
CA ALA A 272 -6.90 21.02 -2.29
C ALA A 272 -6.59 22.53 -2.33
N THR A 273 -7.60 23.35 -2.06
CA THR A 273 -7.43 24.79 -1.92
C THR A 273 -8.12 25.22 -0.65
N THR A 274 -7.45 26.01 0.16
CA THR A 274 -8.08 26.76 1.25
C THR A 274 -7.84 28.25 1.06
N GLU A 275 -8.71 29.05 1.66
CA GLU A 275 -8.56 30.50 1.77
C GLU A 275 -8.29 30.83 3.24
N GLY A 276 -7.57 31.92 3.48
CA GLY A 276 -7.15 32.34 4.82
C GLY A 276 -5.66 32.12 5.07
N TYR A 277 -5.21 32.63 6.21
CA TYR A 277 -3.80 32.56 6.60
C TYR A 277 -3.41 31.22 7.22
N ASP A 278 -4.40 30.41 7.60
CA ASP A 278 -4.21 29.11 8.22
C ASP A 278 -3.77 28.06 7.21
N ILE A 279 -2.67 27.39 7.55
CA ILE A 279 -2.13 26.32 6.74
C ILE A 279 -1.94 25.06 7.59
N VAL A 280 -2.30 23.93 7.02
CA VAL A 280 -1.96 22.62 7.57
C VAL A 280 -0.60 22.21 7.02
N VAL A 281 0.26 21.72 7.89
CA VAL A 281 1.60 21.24 7.55
C VAL A 281 1.79 19.84 8.10
N TRP A 282 2.52 18.99 7.38
CA TRP A 282 2.77 17.61 7.79
C TRP A 282 4.26 17.32 7.85
N PRO A 283 4.77 16.77 8.97
CA PRO A 283 6.06 16.10 9.01
C PRO A 283 6.08 14.86 8.10
N LYS A 284 7.06 14.78 7.19
CA LYS A 284 7.19 13.69 6.20
C LYS A 284 7.20 12.31 6.86
N VAL A 285 7.92 12.14 7.96
CA VAL A 285 8.03 10.88 8.72
C VAL A 285 6.66 10.40 9.21
N MET A 286 5.80 11.31 9.66
CA MET A 286 4.45 10.93 10.09
C MET A 286 3.56 10.53 8.91
N VAL A 287 3.73 11.17 7.74
CA VAL A 287 3.00 10.78 6.54
C VAL A 287 3.41 9.39 6.08
N GLU A 288 4.71 9.12 6.05
CA GLU A 288 5.27 7.79 5.73
C GLU A 288 4.71 6.72 6.67
N THR A 289 4.74 6.99 7.98
CA THR A 289 4.20 6.07 9.00
C THR A 289 2.72 5.78 8.76
N LYS A 290 1.89 6.82 8.53
CA LYS A 290 0.46 6.65 8.24
C LYS A 290 0.22 5.83 6.97
N VAL A 291 1.06 6.02 5.94
CA VAL A 291 0.98 5.22 4.71
C VAL A 291 1.26 3.75 4.99
N LYS A 292 2.34 3.43 5.71
CA LYS A 292 2.68 2.05 6.08
C LYS A 292 1.57 1.40 6.91
N ASP A 293 0.99 2.14 7.86
CA ASP A 293 -0.13 1.66 8.68
C ASP A 293 -1.36 1.33 7.82
N LEU A 294 -1.68 2.18 6.84
CA LEU A 294 -2.78 1.93 5.90
C LEU A 294 -2.51 0.71 5.01
N LEU A 295 -1.31 0.58 4.45
CA LEU A 295 -0.93 -0.59 3.65
C LEU A 295 -1.02 -1.88 4.48
N LYS A 296 -0.46 -1.88 5.69
CA LYS A 296 -0.52 -3.02 6.61
C LYS A 296 -1.95 -3.42 6.95
N LEU A 297 -2.83 -2.45 7.16
CA LEU A 297 -4.22 -2.67 7.51
C LEU A 297 -5.03 -3.20 6.32
N TYR A 298 -4.83 -2.66 5.11
CA TYR A 298 -5.71 -2.91 3.97
C TYR A 298 -5.25 -4.00 3.02
N THR A 299 -3.94 -4.26 2.89
CA THR A 299 -3.41 -5.32 2.01
C THR A 299 -4.03 -6.70 2.28
N PRO A 300 -4.22 -7.16 3.54
CA PRO A 300 -4.84 -8.46 3.83
C PRO A 300 -6.32 -8.56 3.44
N PHE A 301 -6.99 -7.45 3.14
CA PHE A 301 -8.37 -7.43 2.68
C PHE A 301 -8.51 -7.57 1.16
N ILE A 302 -7.41 -7.65 0.41
CA ILE A 302 -7.47 -7.99 -1.01
C ILE A 302 -8.07 -9.38 -1.19
N ARG A 303 -9.02 -9.50 -2.11
CA ARG A 303 -9.75 -10.72 -2.43
C ARG A 303 -9.75 -10.94 -3.93
N VAL A 304 -9.53 -12.18 -4.36
CA VAL A 304 -9.53 -12.55 -5.78
C VAL A 304 -10.75 -13.41 -6.09
N ASN A 305 -11.59 -12.95 -7.01
CA ASN A 305 -12.79 -13.64 -7.43
C ASN A 305 -12.45 -15.05 -7.95
N GLY A 306 -13.28 -16.03 -7.61
CA GLY A 306 -13.12 -17.42 -8.06
C GLY A 306 -12.22 -18.29 -7.18
N THR A 307 -11.55 -17.74 -6.16
CA THR A 307 -10.75 -18.51 -5.19
C THR A 307 -11.56 -18.92 -3.96
N ALA A 308 -11.03 -19.83 -3.14
CA ALA A 308 -11.68 -20.31 -1.92
C ALA A 308 -11.96 -19.19 -0.90
N ASN A 309 -11.06 -18.21 -0.76
CA ASN A 309 -11.24 -17.03 0.08
C ASN A 309 -11.81 -15.83 -0.69
N GLY A 310 -12.12 -15.97 -1.98
CA GLY A 310 -12.51 -14.92 -2.92
C GLY A 310 -13.94 -14.38 -2.77
N MET A 311 -14.47 -14.32 -1.55
CA MET A 311 -15.80 -13.76 -1.29
C MET A 311 -15.74 -12.25 -1.11
N ARG A 312 -16.70 -11.53 -1.72
CA ARG A 312 -16.86 -10.09 -1.50
C ARG A 312 -17.19 -9.82 -0.04
N LEU A 313 -16.46 -8.88 0.55
CA LEU A 313 -16.75 -8.38 1.89
C LEU A 313 -17.89 -7.37 1.82
N THR A 314 -18.73 -7.35 2.85
CA THR A 314 -19.89 -6.45 2.95
C THR A 314 -19.82 -5.61 4.21
N ASP A 315 -20.01 -4.30 4.10
CA ASP A 315 -20.05 -3.36 5.21
C ASP A 315 -21.28 -2.43 5.11
N PRO A 316 -22.00 -2.16 6.22
CA PRO A 316 -23.10 -1.19 6.23
C PRO A 316 -22.67 0.24 5.88
N ASN A 317 -21.41 0.61 6.13
CA ASN A 317 -20.86 1.92 5.79
C ASN A 317 -20.52 1.97 4.28
N PRO A 318 -21.15 2.86 3.50
CA PRO A 318 -20.91 2.94 2.05
C PRO A 318 -19.46 3.25 1.66
N MET A 319 -18.73 4.00 2.50
CA MET A 319 -17.32 4.31 2.28
C MET A 319 -16.46 3.07 2.51
N ALA A 320 -16.69 2.33 3.60
CA ALA A 320 -15.99 1.08 3.86
C ALA A 320 -16.30 0.02 2.78
N GLN A 321 -17.57 -0.05 2.34
CA GLN A 321 -17.96 -0.90 1.21
C GLN A 321 -17.21 -0.51 -0.07
N GLY A 322 -17.07 0.78 -0.37
CA GLY A 322 -16.32 1.25 -1.52
C GLY A 322 -14.84 0.81 -1.51
N ILE A 323 -14.21 0.79 -0.32
CA ILE A 323 -12.85 0.25 -0.16
C ILE A 323 -12.84 -1.26 -0.41
N TYR A 324 -13.75 -2.01 0.20
CA TYR A 324 -13.79 -3.46 0.00
C TYR A 324 -14.09 -3.85 -1.44
N ASP A 325 -14.94 -3.09 -2.13
CA ASP A 325 -15.20 -3.28 -3.55
C ASP A 325 -13.97 -2.96 -4.41
N SER A 326 -13.15 -1.96 -4.04
CA SER A 326 -11.91 -1.66 -4.75
C SER A 326 -10.83 -2.73 -4.53
N LEU A 327 -10.83 -3.41 -3.39
CA LEU A 327 -9.92 -4.50 -3.06
C LEU A 327 -10.40 -5.87 -3.57
N PHE A 328 -11.49 -5.93 -4.35
CA PHE A 328 -12.01 -7.15 -4.93
C PHE A 328 -11.60 -7.31 -6.40
N PHE A 329 -10.58 -8.12 -6.65
CA PHE A 329 -10.00 -8.32 -7.98
C PHE A 329 -10.68 -9.46 -8.73
N SER A 330 -10.94 -9.26 -10.03
CA SER A 330 -11.56 -10.28 -10.88
C SER A 330 -10.69 -10.54 -12.11
N MET A 331 -9.59 -11.25 -11.89
CA MET A 331 -8.60 -11.60 -12.94
C MET A 331 -8.81 -13.02 -13.53
N PHE A 332 -9.60 -13.86 -12.87
CA PHE A 332 -9.97 -15.19 -13.35
C PHE A 332 -11.40 -15.15 -13.88
N GLU A 333 -11.59 -14.73 -15.13
CA GLU A 333 -12.93 -14.52 -15.70
C GLU A 333 -13.79 -15.81 -15.66
N ASP A 334 -13.35 -16.85 -16.36
CA ASP A 334 -14.12 -18.09 -16.55
C ASP A 334 -13.71 -19.24 -15.62
N TYR A 335 -12.64 -19.06 -14.85
CA TYR A 335 -12.03 -20.12 -14.05
C TYR A 335 -12.27 -19.94 -12.57
N LYS A 336 -12.61 -21.04 -11.90
CA LYS A 336 -12.77 -21.10 -10.44
C LYS A 336 -11.78 -22.09 -9.85
N PHE A 337 -11.18 -21.68 -8.76
CA PHE A 337 -10.20 -22.42 -7.98
C PHE A 337 -10.72 -22.58 -6.56
N PRO A 338 -11.76 -23.41 -6.34
CA PRO A 338 -12.46 -23.51 -5.05
C PRO A 338 -11.58 -24.10 -3.93
N ASP A 339 -10.46 -24.70 -4.27
CA ASP A 339 -9.53 -25.36 -3.34
C ASP A 339 -8.29 -24.50 -3.02
N THR A 340 -8.13 -23.38 -3.72
CA THR A 340 -6.97 -22.49 -3.62
C THR A 340 -7.36 -21.17 -2.98
N GLN A 341 -6.60 -20.71 -1.99
CA GLN A 341 -6.71 -19.38 -1.38
C GLN A 341 -5.60 -18.49 -1.93
N ILE A 342 -5.89 -17.20 -2.10
CA ILE A 342 -4.89 -16.20 -2.52
C ILE A 342 -4.86 -15.10 -1.47
N ASN A 343 -3.71 -14.95 -0.82
CA ASN A 343 -3.51 -14.01 0.28
C ASN A 343 -2.45 -12.97 -0.12
N TYR A 344 -2.62 -11.74 0.36
CA TYR A 344 -1.69 -10.63 0.14
C TYR A 344 -1.20 -10.14 1.50
N TYR A 345 0.10 -9.87 1.59
CA TYR A 345 0.77 -9.48 2.82
C TYR A 345 1.58 -8.21 2.64
N PHE A 346 1.48 -7.30 3.62
CA PHE A 346 2.39 -6.18 3.85
C PHE A 346 2.86 -6.23 5.30
N LEU A 347 4.11 -6.65 5.55
CA LEU A 347 4.63 -6.91 6.91
C LEU A 347 5.39 -5.71 7.50
N ASP A 348 4.94 -4.48 7.22
CA ASP A 348 5.56 -3.24 7.71
C ASP A 348 7.01 -3.03 7.19
N TRP A 349 7.29 -3.58 6.01
CA TRP A 349 8.56 -3.40 5.31
C TRP A 349 8.87 -1.92 5.07
N PRO A 350 10.16 -1.53 5.07
CA PRO A 350 10.56 -0.21 4.59
C PRO A 350 10.05 0.02 3.16
N ILE A 351 9.65 1.26 2.88
CA ILE A 351 9.12 1.70 1.58
C ILE A 351 10.01 2.83 1.05
N ASP A 352 10.12 2.96 -0.27
CA ASP A 352 10.64 4.20 -0.84
C ASP A 352 9.52 5.23 -0.80
N PHE A 353 9.76 6.40 -0.22
CA PHE A 353 8.69 7.37 0.04
C PHE A 353 9.17 8.80 -0.11
N HIS A 354 8.60 9.48 -1.11
CA HIS A 354 8.83 10.88 -1.40
C HIS A 354 7.50 11.60 -1.65
N VAL A 355 7.40 12.83 -1.14
CA VAL A 355 6.24 13.69 -1.38
C VAL A 355 6.72 15.09 -1.73
N THR A 356 6.24 15.59 -2.87
CA THR A 356 6.64 16.85 -3.50
C THR A 356 5.45 17.82 -3.54
N PRO A 357 5.61 19.14 -3.35
CA PRO A 357 6.84 19.87 -3.13
C PRO A 357 7.30 19.82 -1.67
N PRO A 358 8.60 19.65 -1.42
CA PRO A 358 9.15 19.84 -0.08
C PRO A 358 9.08 21.32 0.31
N ALA A 359 8.70 21.58 1.55
CA ALA A 359 8.62 22.93 2.12
C ALA A 359 9.92 23.42 2.76
N GLY A 360 10.88 22.51 2.91
CA GLY A 360 12.05 22.54 3.79
C GLY A 360 12.43 21.10 4.19
N PRO A 361 13.41 20.90 5.08
CA PRO A 361 13.82 19.56 5.54
C PRO A 361 12.65 18.86 6.25
N GLY A 362 12.14 17.77 5.68
CA GLY A 362 11.18 16.88 6.34
C GLY A 362 9.77 17.43 6.59
N ILE A 363 9.38 18.58 6.02
CA ILE A 363 8.04 19.18 6.19
C ILE A 363 7.35 19.37 4.83
N LEU A 364 6.04 19.12 4.80
CA LEU A 364 5.15 19.33 3.67
C LEU A 364 4.21 20.52 3.99
N LYS A 365 4.15 21.51 3.11
CA LYS A 365 3.33 22.73 3.27
C LYS A 365 2.73 23.19 1.93
N PRO A 366 1.59 23.88 1.92
CA PRO A 366 0.99 24.39 0.69
C PRO A 366 1.78 25.58 0.10
N LYS A 367 1.60 25.82 -1.20
CA LYS A 367 1.99 27.09 -1.83
C LYS A 367 0.97 28.16 -1.42
N SER A 368 1.44 29.23 -0.80
CA SER A 368 0.57 30.31 -0.31
C SER A 368 0.74 31.56 -1.18
N TYR A 369 -0.35 32.07 -1.72
CA TYR A 369 -0.38 33.27 -2.55
C TYR A 369 -1.07 34.39 -1.80
N LYS A 370 -0.31 35.41 -1.42
CA LYS A 370 -0.84 36.64 -0.83
C LYS A 370 -1.13 37.64 -1.93
N THR A 371 -2.35 38.14 -1.99
CA THR A 371 -2.73 39.25 -2.87
C THR A 371 -2.82 40.51 -2.05
N GLU A 372 -1.88 41.43 -2.27
CA GLU A 372 -1.89 42.77 -1.67
C GLU A 372 -2.52 43.74 -2.66
N TYR A 373 -3.50 44.53 -2.20
CA TYR A 373 -4.19 45.50 -3.05
C TYR A 373 -3.61 46.90 -2.83
N PRO A 374 -3.40 47.68 -3.91
CA PRO A 374 -2.84 49.03 -3.80
C PRO A 374 -3.77 49.96 -3.00
N PHE A 375 -3.16 50.92 -2.31
CA PHE A 375 -3.81 51.93 -1.45
C PHE A 375 -4.44 51.42 -0.14
N GLY A 376 -4.31 50.13 0.20
CA GLY A 376 -4.79 49.58 1.48
C GLY A 376 -6.31 49.65 1.65
N ILE A 377 -7.04 49.82 0.54
CA ILE A 377 -8.51 49.93 0.53
C ILE A 377 -9.14 48.54 0.62
N TRP A 378 -8.47 47.50 0.09
CA TRP A 378 -8.88 46.11 0.18
C TRP A 378 -7.89 45.34 1.05
N GLN A 379 -8.40 44.55 1.98
CA GLN A 379 -7.58 43.70 2.83
C GLN A 379 -6.84 42.63 2.00
N SER A 380 -5.65 42.21 2.44
CA SER A 380 -4.86 41.21 1.69
C SER A 380 -5.45 39.81 1.84
N SER A 381 -5.72 39.12 0.73
CA SER A 381 -6.24 37.74 0.77
C SER A 381 -5.11 36.75 0.61
N GLN A 382 -5.10 35.67 1.39
CA GLN A 382 -4.21 34.53 1.18
C GLN A 382 -4.99 33.34 0.63
N ARG A 383 -4.49 32.76 -0.46
CA ARG A 383 -4.96 31.49 -1.01
C ARG A 383 -3.87 30.44 -0.85
N ASN A 384 -4.21 29.31 -0.24
CA ASN A 384 -3.31 28.19 -0.01
C ASN A 384 -3.65 27.06 -0.97
N LEU A 385 -2.69 26.71 -1.81
CA LEU A 385 -2.78 25.65 -2.79
C LEU A 385 -1.99 24.44 -2.27
N TYR A 386 -2.73 23.40 -1.89
CA TYR A 386 -2.19 22.11 -1.51
C TYR A 386 -2.12 21.27 -2.78
N GLU A 387 -0.91 20.99 -3.24
CA GLU A 387 -0.62 20.15 -4.39
C GLU A 387 0.50 19.22 -3.97
N PHE A 388 0.16 17.99 -3.55
CA PHE A 388 1.15 17.03 -3.10
C PHE A 388 1.21 15.83 -4.04
N PHE A 389 2.41 15.51 -4.47
CA PHE A 389 2.73 14.46 -5.42
C PHE A 389 3.49 13.37 -4.69
N TYR A 390 2.89 12.18 -4.62
CA TYR A 390 3.44 11.02 -3.94
C TYR A 390 4.23 10.20 -4.95
N ASP A 391 5.49 9.95 -4.61
CA ASP A 391 6.34 8.94 -5.21
C ASP A 391 6.57 7.87 -4.15
N ILE A 392 6.03 6.68 -4.35
CA ILE A 392 6.11 5.58 -3.40
C ILE A 392 6.38 4.26 -4.12
N SER A 393 7.32 3.50 -3.59
CA SER A 393 7.50 2.08 -3.91
C SER A 393 7.34 1.22 -2.67
N PHE A 394 6.53 0.16 -2.75
CA PHE A 394 6.27 -0.73 -1.63
C PHE A 394 6.10 -2.21 -2.03
N PRO A 395 6.66 -3.14 -1.25
CA PRO A 395 6.50 -4.57 -1.48
C PRO A 395 5.15 -5.12 -1.06
N VAL A 396 4.64 -6.10 -1.80
CA VAL A 396 3.51 -6.95 -1.40
C VAL A 396 3.85 -8.39 -1.71
N VAL A 397 3.75 -9.27 -0.71
CA VAL A 397 3.94 -10.71 -0.91
C VAL A 397 2.59 -11.37 -1.14
N VAL A 398 2.50 -12.19 -2.18
CA VAL A 398 1.33 -12.98 -2.54
C VAL A 398 1.60 -14.44 -2.19
N GLU A 399 0.63 -15.07 -1.53
CA GLU A 399 0.62 -16.51 -1.27
C GLU A 399 -0.54 -17.15 -2.01
N ILE A 400 -0.24 -18.22 -2.74
CA ILE A 400 -1.22 -19.15 -3.29
C ILE A 400 -1.18 -20.43 -2.45
N TYR A 401 -2.25 -20.67 -1.69
CA TYR A 401 -2.35 -21.80 -0.78
C TYR A 401 -3.37 -22.82 -1.29
N ASP A 402 -2.93 -24.03 -1.62
CA ASP A 402 -3.80 -25.17 -1.94
C ASP A 402 -3.88 -26.09 -0.72
N SER A 403 -5.08 -26.20 -0.15
CA SER A 403 -5.33 -27.02 1.05
C SER A 403 -5.41 -28.53 0.79
N LYS A 404 -5.67 -28.95 -0.45
CA LYS A 404 -5.81 -30.38 -0.82
C LYS A 404 -4.50 -30.97 -1.33
N ALA A 405 -3.57 -30.13 -1.76
CA ALA A 405 -2.26 -30.54 -2.23
C ALA A 405 -1.53 -31.49 -1.25
N LEU A 406 -0.71 -32.37 -1.83
CA LEU A 406 0.13 -33.34 -1.14
C LEU A 406 -0.67 -34.28 -0.22
N GLY A 407 -1.83 -34.73 -0.69
CA GLY A 407 -2.72 -35.61 0.08
C GLY A 407 -3.35 -34.92 1.30
N GLY A 408 -3.65 -33.61 1.20
CA GLY A 408 -4.24 -32.80 2.27
C GLY A 408 -3.24 -32.25 3.30
N LYS A 409 -1.92 -32.34 3.03
CA LYS A 409 -0.90 -31.66 3.85
C LYS A 409 -0.84 -30.16 3.59
N GLY A 410 -1.37 -29.71 2.46
CA GLY A 410 -1.35 -28.33 2.02
C GLY A 410 -0.01 -27.91 1.41
N TYR A 411 -0.09 -26.94 0.51
CA TYR A 411 1.05 -26.37 -0.21
C TYR A 411 0.88 -24.86 -0.39
N SER A 412 1.92 -24.09 -0.07
CA SER A 412 1.97 -22.64 -0.26
C SER A 412 3.02 -22.30 -1.32
N PHE A 413 2.68 -21.37 -2.20
CA PHE A 413 3.58 -20.78 -3.18
C PHE A 413 3.60 -19.26 -3.00
N PHE A 414 4.77 -18.71 -2.67
CA PHE A 414 4.97 -17.31 -2.34
C PHE A 414 5.74 -16.59 -3.45
N PHE A 415 5.29 -15.42 -3.87
CA PHE A 415 6.05 -14.53 -4.75
C PHE A 415 5.77 -13.07 -4.37
N ALA A 416 6.68 -12.16 -4.69
CA ALA A 416 6.51 -10.76 -4.35
C ALA A 416 6.17 -9.91 -5.59
N LEU A 417 5.44 -8.83 -5.37
CA LEU A 417 5.13 -7.79 -6.33
C LEU A 417 5.47 -6.45 -5.69
N GLU A 418 5.87 -5.48 -6.49
CA GLU A 418 6.15 -4.13 -6.02
C GLU A 418 5.13 -3.14 -6.60
N GLY A 419 4.43 -2.43 -5.72
CA GLY A 419 3.53 -1.35 -6.10
C GLY A 419 4.30 -0.05 -6.27
N ASN A 420 4.19 0.58 -7.44
CA ASN A 420 5.02 1.70 -7.88
C ASN A 420 4.18 2.90 -8.32
N ILE A 421 4.17 3.96 -7.51
CA ILE A 421 3.48 5.21 -7.81
C ILE A 421 4.50 6.32 -7.93
N LEU A 422 4.36 7.10 -9.00
CA LEU A 422 5.17 8.27 -9.29
C LEU A 422 4.23 9.41 -9.61
N ASP A 423 4.39 10.54 -8.95
CA ASP A 423 3.61 11.76 -9.18
C ASP A 423 2.09 11.52 -9.10
N ASN A 424 1.66 10.76 -8.09
CA ASN A 424 0.27 10.28 -7.91
C ASN A 424 -0.30 9.47 -9.07
N LYS A 425 0.55 8.93 -9.94
CA LYS A 425 0.17 8.06 -11.04
C LYS A 425 0.80 6.69 -10.84
N ASN A 426 0.10 5.65 -11.28
CA ASN A 426 0.76 4.35 -11.41
C ASN A 426 1.91 4.46 -12.43
N LEU A 427 2.86 3.53 -12.35
CA LEU A 427 4.07 3.54 -13.15
C LEU A 427 3.79 3.58 -14.67
N LEU A 428 2.74 2.89 -15.14
CA LEU A 428 2.39 2.89 -16.57
C LEU A 428 1.81 4.22 -17.05
N ASP A 429 0.83 4.78 -16.34
CA ASP A 429 0.25 6.09 -16.64
C ASP A 429 1.33 7.17 -16.61
N TRP A 430 2.23 7.09 -15.63
CA TRP A 430 3.38 7.98 -15.54
C TRP A 430 4.31 7.82 -16.75
N ASN A 431 4.67 6.59 -17.14
CA ASN A 431 5.48 6.32 -18.34
C ASN A 431 4.79 6.78 -19.65
N GLN A 432 3.45 6.79 -19.69
CA GLN A 432 2.67 7.32 -20.82
C GLN A 432 2.64 8.86 -20.86
N GLY A 433 3.31 9.55 -19.92
CA GLY A 433 3.38 11.00 -19.83
C GLY A 433 2.15 11.65 -19.20
N LEU A 434 1.39 10.90 -18.39
CA LEU A 434 0.17 11.41 -17.74
C LEU A 434 0.40 12.03 -16.37
N GLY A 435 1.63 12.11 -15.86
CA GLY A 435 1.83 12.87 -14.63
C GLY A 435 2.01 14.36 -14.88
N THR A 436 2.17 15.06 -13.78
CA THR A 436 1.94 16.49 -13.62
C THR A 436 3.20 17.33 -13.79
N VAL A 437 4.38 16.71 -13.70
CA VAL A 437 5.68 17.34 -14.03
C VAL A 437 5.96 17.21 -15.54
N SER A 438 6.64 18.19 -16.15
CA SER A 438 7.04 18.09 -17.57
C SER A 438 8.31 17.24 -17.68
N TRP A 439 8.31 16.18 -18.50
CA TRP A 439 9.50 15.34 -18.72
C TRP A 439 9.62 14.82 -20.16
N ASP A 440 10.81 14.31 -20.49
CA ASP A 440 11.15 13.76 -21.80
C ASP A 440 10.78 12.27 -21.87
N GLN A 441 9.85 11.92 -22.77
CA GLN A 441 9.35 10.57 -22.97
C GLN A 441 10.36 9.64 -23.68
N SER A 442 11.42 10.18 -24.30
CA SER A 442 12.39 9.40 -25.07
C SER A 442 13.35 8.58 -24.20
N ILE A 443 13.30 8.77 -22.88
CA ILE A 443 14.25 8.18 -21.92
C ILE A 443 13.71 6.84 -21.37
N TYR A 444 12.44 6.48 -21.58
CA TYR A 444 11.82 5.30 -20.94
C TYR A 444 11.75 4.07 -21.84
N SER A 445 11.99 2.90 -21.25
CA SER A 445 11.66 1.61 -21.87
C SER A 445 11.19 0.63 -20.82
N ILE A 446 10.01 0.05 -21.03
CA ILE A 446 9.55 -1.12 -20.26
C ILE A 446 10.12 -2.35 -20.97
N GLU A 447 11.04 -3.04 -20.32
CA GLU A 447 11.58 -4.29 -20.85
C GLU A 447 10.73 -5.45 -20.32
N ILE A 448 9.64 -5.74 -21.03
CA ILE A 448 8.85 -6.94 -20.78
C ILE A 448 9.61 -8.09 -21.42
N ASN A 449 10.15 -9.01 -20.63
CA ASN A 449 10.78 -10.22 -21.17
C ASN A 449 9.67 -11.10 -21.79
N PRO A 450 9.57 -11.16 -23.13
CA PRO A 450 8.50 -11.92 -23.76
C PRO A 450 8.69 -13.44 -23.60
N ASP A 451 9.89 -13.88 -23.24
CA ASP A 451 10.25 -15.30 -23.07
C ASP A 451 9.96 -15.82 -21.65
N ALA A 452 9.66 -14.95 -20.68
CA ALA A 452 9.27 -15.35 -19.32
C ALA A 452 7.93 -16.10 -19.30
N GLY A 453 7.10 -15.89 -20.32
CA GLY A 453 5.92 -16.71 -20.63
C GLY A 453 6.20 -17.58 -21.84
N GLY A 454 6.97 -18.65 -21.68
CA GLY A 454 7.37 -19.52 -22.79
C GLY A 454 6.22 -19.78 -23.75
N THR A 455 6.34 -19.29 -24.99
CA THR A 455 5.50 -19.71 -26.10
C THR A 455 5.90 -21.12 -26.48
N HIS A 456 5.54 -22.10 -25.65
CA HIS A 456 5.38 -23.45 -26.13
C HIS A 456 4.10 -23.51 -26.94
N THR A 457 4.18 -23.15 -28.22
CA THR A 457 3.31 -23.74 -29.21
C THR A 457 3.59 -25.24 -29.23
N LEU A 458 2.90 -25.99 -28.37
CA LEU A 458 2.71 -27.40 -28.61
C LEU A 458 1.83 -27.51 -29.85
N GLU A 459 2.45 -27.85 -30.99
CA GLU A 459 1.72 -28.20 -32.19
C GLU A 459 0.68 -29.30 -31.85
N GLY A 460 -0.59 -28.90 -31.81
CA GLY A 460 -1.73 -29.80 -31.76
C GLY A 460 -2.29 -30.14 -30.37
N GLY A 461 -2.40 -29.18 -29.45
CA GLY A 461 -3.31 -29.27 -28.30
C GLY A 461 -4.26 -28.08 -28.31
N GLU A 462 -5.58 -28.32 -28.27
CA GLU A 462 -6.55 -27.24 -28.05
C GLU A 462 -6.17 -26.49 -26.77
N ALA A 463 -5.90 -25.19 -26.92
CA ALA A 463 -5.52 -24.32 -25.84
C ALA A 463 -6.69 -24.20 -24.84
N ILE A 464 -6.53 -24.80 -23.66
CA ILE A 464 -7.48 -24.67 -22.54
C ILE A 464 -7.22 -23.38 -21.75
N PHE A 465 -6.20 -22.60 -22.10
CA PHE A 465 -6.06 -21.21 -21.64
C PHE A 465 -5.93 -20.34 -22.87
N GLY A 466 -6.77 -19.30 -22.96
CA GLY A 466 -6.85 -18.44 -24.13
C GLY A 466 -5.46 -18.02 -24.60
N GLN A 467 -5.24 -18.10 -25.91
CA GLN A 467 -4.11 -17.45 -26.56
C GLN A 467 -4.12 -15.97 -26.14
N PHE A 468 -3.29 -15.61 -25.17
CA PHE A 468 -2.83 -14.23 -25.06
C PHE A 468 -1.90 -14.03 -26.25
N ASN A 469 -2.46 -13.51 -27.34
CA ASN A 469 -1.64 -12.88 -28.37
C ASN A 469 -0.86 -11.77 -27.66
N ALA A 470 0.44 -11.96 -27.47
CA ALA A 470 1.41 -10.94 -27.09
C ALA A 470 1.61 -9.92 -28.24
N SER A 471 0.50 -9.44 -28.80
CA SER A 471 0.45 -8.44 -29.85
C SER A 471 -0.83 -7.63 -29.67
N ASN A 472 -0.89 -6.82 -28.61
CA ASN A 472 -1.69 -5.62 -28.63
C ASN A 472 -0.85 -4.53 -27.97
N GLU A 473 -0.16 -3.77 -28.82
CA GLU A 473 0.20 -2.39 -28.53
C GLU A 473 -1.02 -1.69 -27.91
N PHE A 474 -0.91 -1.31 -26.64
CA PHE A 474 -1.85 -0.39 -26.02
C PHE A 474 -1.60 1.01 -26.60
N VAL A 475 -2.28 1.34 -27.70
CA VAL A 475 -2.48 2.72 -28.14
C VAL A 475 -3.84 3.17 -27.66
N LEU A 476 -3.91 3.74 -26.46
CA LEU A 476 -5.11 4.38 -25.94
C LEU A 476 -5.12 5.87 -26.31
N ASN A 477 -5.73 6.19 -27.44
CA ASN A 477 -6.28 7.51 -27.69
C ASN A 477 -7.59 7.66 -26.90
N ALA A 478 -7.55 8.30 -25.72
CA ALA A 478 -8.75 8.69 -24.98
C ALA A 478 -8.61 10.09 -24.39
N THR A 479 -8.97 11.11 -25.18
CA THR A 479 -9.22 12.46 -24.67
C THR A 479 -10.69 12.56 -24.23
N THR A 480 -10.95 12.65 -22.93
CA THR A 480 -12.19 13.25 -22.41
C THR A 480 -11.85 14.50 -21.60
N PRO A 481 -12.45 15.68 -21.91
CA PRO A 481 -12.15 16.90 -21.19
C PRO A 481 -12.90 16.97 -19.86
N ILE A 482 -12.17 17.26 -18.79
CA ILE A 482 -12.72 17.58 -17.46
C ILE A 482 -13.39 18.97 -17.53
N HIS A 483 -14.68 19.06 -17.20
CA HIS A 483 -15.42 20.32 -17.19
C HIS A 483 -15.07 21.18 -15.96
N THR A 484 -14.47 22.34 -16.18
CA THR A 484 -13.99 23.29 -15.15
C THR A 484 -15.03 24.31 -14.66
N LYS A 485 -16.32 24.19 -15.04
CA LYS A 485 -17.38 25.17 -14.71
C LYS A 485 -18.53 24.54 -13.93
N SER A 486 -18.81 25.04 -12.72
CA SER A 486 -19.98 24.66 -11.92
C SER A 486 -21.26 25.17 -12.59
N LEU A 487 -22.34 24.39 -12.58
CA LEU A 487 -23.65 24.83 -13.05
C LEU A 487 -24.13 26.09 -12.29
N PHE A 488 -23.73 26.21 -11.01
CA PHE A 488 -24.12 27.28 -10.09
C PHE A 488 -23.42 28.63 -10.32
N ASP A 489 -22.37 28.67 -11.15
CA ASP A 489 -21.69 29.93 -11.55
C ASP A 489 -22.46 30.70 -12.64
N ARG A 490 -23.50 30.09 -13.23
CA ARG A 490 -24.31 30.71 -14.28
C ARG A 490 -25.30 31.70 -13.68
N PHE A 491 -25.25 32.95 -14.13
CA PHE A 491 -26.13 34.02 -13.67
C PHE A 491 -27.62 33.66 -13.83
N GLU A 492 -27.97 32.92 -14.87
CA GLU A 492 -29.33 32.49 -15.17
C GLU A 492 -29.89 31.49 -14.14
N GLN A 493 -29.03 30.84 -13.35
CA GLN A 493 -29.46 29.90 -12.31
C GLN A 493 -29.68 30.57 -10.95
N LYS A 494 -29.33 31.84 -10.78
CA LYS A 494 -29.53 32.62 -9.55
C LYS A 494 -30.94 33.23 -9.54
N ILE A 495 -31.91 32.49 -9.00
CA ILE A 495 -33.35 32.85 -9.07
C ILE A 495 -34.06 33.01 -7.72
N SER A 496 -33.39 32.72 -6.59
CA SER A 496 -33.90 33.00 -5.25
C SER A 496 -33.35 34.34 -4.75
N ASN A 497 -34.18 35.25 -4.26
CA ASN A 497 -33.70 36.54 -3.73
C ASN A 497 -33.13 36.34 -2.32
N VAL A 498 -31.96 36.92 -2.05
CA VAL A 498 -31.25 36.80 -0.79
C VAL A 498 -30.79 38.19 -0.33
N THR A 499 -31.15 38.55 0.90
CA THR A 499 -30.69 39.75 1.60
C THR A 499 -29.90 39.34 2.82
N ILE A 500 -28.64 39.74 2.88
CA ILE A 500 -27.72 39.36 3.94
C ILE A 500 -27.19 40.62 4.57
N TYR A 501 -27.28 40.73 5.89
CA TYR A 501 -26.57 41.73 6.67
C TYR A 501 -25.39 41.09 7.39
N THR A 502 -24.32 41.85 7.60
CA THR A 502 -23.13 41.39 8.32
C THR A 502 -22.77 42.35 9.43
N LYS A 503 -22.37 41.82 10.59
CA LYS A 503 -21.97 42.59 11.75
C LYS A 503 -20.69 42.06 12.37
N ASP A 504 -19.92 42.96 12.92
CA ASP A 504 -18.87 42.64 13.87
C ASP A 504 -19.54 42.15 15.16
N LYS A 505 -19.24 40.92 15.56
CA LYS A 505 -19.83 40.29 16.74
C LYS A 505 -19.47 41.01 18.05
N LYS A 506 -18.30 41.65 18.11
CA LYS A 506 -17.79 42.37 19.28
C LYS A 506 -18.36 43.78 19.37
N THR A 507 -18.28 44.56 18.28
CA THR A 507 -18.69 45.97 18.29
C THR A 507 -20.17 46.17 17.95
N GLY A 508 -20.82 45.16 17.34
CA GLY A 508 -22.18 45.24 16.82
C GLY A 508 -22.32 46.11 15.56
N GLN A 509 -21.23 46.68 15.06
CA GLN A 509 -21.21 47.53 13.87
C GLN A 509 -21.40 46.70 12.60
N TYR A 510 -22.08 47.28 11.60
CA TYR A 510 -22.29 46.61 10.32
C TYR A 510 -20.99 46.59 9.50
N LEU A 511 -20.67 45.43 8.92
CA LEU A 511 -19.43 45.21 8.18
C LEU A 511 -19.64 45.35 6.67
N THR A 512 -18.87 46.21 6.02
CA THR A 512 -18.78 46.23 4.56
C THR A 512 -17.71 45.24 4.08
N GLU A 513 -17.73 44.94 2.78
CA GLU A 513 -16.72 44.13 2.08
C GLU A 513 -16.61 42.66 2.51
N VAL A 514 -17.58 42.14 3.28
CA VAL A 514 -17.66 40.71 3.59
C VAL A 514 -18.02 39.94 2.33
N ALA A 515 -17.11 39.09 1.85
CA ALA A 515 -17.36 38.21 0.73
C ALA A 515 -18.38 37.13 1.14
N VAL A 516 -19.38 36.92 0.30
CA VAL A 516 -20.45 35.95 0.53
C VAL A 516 -20.43 34.89 -0.56
N GLU A 517 -20.25 33.63 -0.16
CA GLU A 517 -20.35 32.48 -1.06
C GLU A 517 -21.53 31.59 -0.70
N PHE A 518 -22.16 30.99 -1.72
CA PHE A 518 -23.21 30.01 -1.56
C PHE A 518 -22.73 28.63 -1.98
N ILE A 519 -22.83 27.65 -1.09
CA ILE A 519 -22.44 26.27 -1.29
C ILE A 519 -23.70 25.41 -1.26
N CYS A 520 -23.86 24.49 -2.22
CA CYS A 520 -24.96 23.53 -2.23
C CYS A 520 -24.37 22.14 -2.41
N GLY A 521 -24.53 21.24 -1.42
CA GLY A 521 -24.01 19.88 -1.54
C GLY A 521 -22.50 19.80 -1.77
N ARG A 522 -22.09 18.98 -2.75
CA ARG A 522 -20.69 18.81 -3.17
C ARG A 522 -20.26 19.73 -4.31
N TYR A 523 -21.12 20.65 -4.73
CA TYR A 523 -20.80 21.56 -5.83
C TYR A 523 -19.83 22.64 -5.36
N LYS A 524 -19.02 23.14 -6.31
CA LYS A 524 -18.13 24.28 -6.06
C LYS A 524 -18.94 25.48 -5.55
N ALA A 525 -18.39 26.19 -4.56
CA ALA A 525 -18.97 27.42 -4.03
C ALA A 525 -19.21 28.45 -5.14
N ALA A 526 -20.38 29.09 -5.11
CA ALA A 526 -20.77 30.15 -6.04
C ALA A 526 -20.76 31.49 -5.30
N SER A 527 -19.92 32.44 -5.75
CA SER A 527 -19.89 33.77 -5.16
C SER A 527 -21.22 34.51 -5.37
N LEU A 528 -21.76 35.08 -4.29
CA LEU A 528 -22.96 35.93 -4.30
C LEU A 528 -22.63 37.43 -4.38
N GLY A 529 -21.38 37.81 -4.10
CA GLY A 529 -20.88 39.18 -4.07
C GLY A 529 -20.24 39.52 -2.71
N ALA A 530 -20.06 40.81 -2.44
CA ALA A 530 -19.60 41.31 -1.14
C ALA A 530 -20.61 42.31 -0.58
N THR A 531 -20.65 42.45 0.75
CA THR A 531 -21.57 43.38 1.43
C THR A 531 -21.18 44.84 1.21
N GLU A 532 -22.16 45.71 0.98
CA GLU A 532 -22.00 47.16 0.79
C GLU A 532 -22.95 47.94 1.70
N LEU A 533 -22.77 49.26 1.79
CA LEU A 533 -23.71 50.11 2.55
C LEU A 533 -25.01 50.25 1.76
N LEU A 534 -26.10 49.70 2.30
CA LEU A 534 -27.43 49.75 1.68
C LEU A 534 -28.15 51.06 2.02
N GLU A 535 -29.23 51.35 1.28
CA GLU A 535 -30.05 52.58 1.46
C GLU A 535 -30.66 52.70 2.87
N ASP A 536 -30.80 51.59 3.59
CA ASP A 536 -31.29 51.54 4.98
C ASP A 536 -30.21 51.90 6.03
N GLY A 537 -28.99 52.24 5.59
CA GLY A 537 -27.86 52.60 6.43
C GLY A 537 -27.14 51.41 7.06
N LYS A 538 -27.49 50.17 6.69
CA LYS A 538 -26.83 48.95 7.17
C LYS A 538 -25.93 48.38 6.08
N SER A 539 -24.85 47.73 6.49
CA SER A 539 -23.99 46.99 5.55
C SER A 539 -24.59 45.60 5.29
N GLY A 540 -24.74 45.26 4.01
CA GLY A 540 -25.32 44.00 3.57
C GLY A 540 -25.26 43.83 2.06
N ILE A 541 -25.83 42.74 1.54
CA ILE A 541 -25.94 42.49 0.10
C ILE A 541 -27.35 42.04 -0.24
N ILE A 542 -27.91 42.62 -1.30
CA ILE A 542 -29.17 42.19 -1.93
C ILE A 542 -28.80 41.53 -3.26
N THR A 543 -28.96 40.21 -3.36
CA THR A 543 -28.50 39.41 -4.49
C THR A 543 -29.46 38.26 -4.77
N LYS A 544 -29.12 37.42 -5.74
CA LYS A 544 -29.82 36.17 -6.00
C LYS A 544 -28.92 34.97 -5.79
N ALA A 545 -29.44 33.94 -5.13
CA ALA A 545 -28.80 32.64 -4.97
C ALA A 545 -29.42 31.58 -5.89
N PRO A 546 -28.67 30.54 -6.25
CA PRO A 546 -29.22 29.37 -6.91
C PRO A 546 -30.21 28.61 -6.03
N ILE A 547 -31.05 27.77 -6.63
CA ILE A 547 -31.92 26.85 -5.89
C ILE A 547 -31.07 25.76 -5.24
N CYS A 548 -31.27 25.55 -3.95
CA CYS A 548 -30.71 24.44 -3.20
C CYS A 548 -31.71 24.01 -2.12
N TYR A 549 -32.04 22.73 -2.07
CA TYR A 549 -32.95 22.20 -1.08
C TYR A 549 -32.19 21.39 -0.03
N GLY A 550 -32.32 21.78 1.24
CA GLY A 550 -31.88 21.02 2.40
C GLY A 550 -30.38 21.05 2.74
N ASP A 551 -29.51 21.51 1.83
CA ASP A 551 -28.05 21.49 2.05
C ASP A 551 -27.34 22.75 1.50
N GLY A 552 -28.07 23.87 1.41
CA GLY A 552 -27.48 25.16 1.09
C GLY A 552 -26.70 25.71 2.29
N ARG A 553 -25.59 26.39 2.04
CA ARG A 553 -24.75 27.00 3.06
C ARG A 553 -24.25 28.34 2.56
N LEU A 554 -24.10 29.29 3.47
CA LEU A 554 -23.50 30.59 3.19
C LEU A 554 -22.18 30.70 3.93
N ARG A 555 -21.11 30.96 3.19
CA ARG A 555 -19.77 31.24 3.75
C ARG A 555 -19.52 32.74 3.71
N PHE A 556 -19.04 33.30 4.81
CA PHE A 556 -18.72 34.71 4.99
C PHE A 556 -17.23 34.84 5.28
N ASP A 557 -16.52 35.58 4.45
CA ASP A 557 -15.09 35.82 4.58
C ASP A 557 -14.80 37.32 4.61
N LEU A 558 -14.10 37.77 5.66
CA LEU A 558 -13.58 39.13 5.83
C LEU A 558 -12.22 39.02 6.52
N ILE A 559 -11.24 39.78 6.09
CA ILE A 559 -9.88 39.66 6.65
C ILE A 559 -9.84 40.24 8.06
N ASN A 560 -8.99 39.65 8.91
CA ASN A 560 -8.98 39.85 10.35
C ASN A 560 -10.28 39.42 11.05
N TYR A 561 -11.12 38.60 10.40
CA TYR A 561 -12.27 37.94 11.00
C TYR A 561 -12.21 36.43 10.73
N ASP A 562 -12.81 35.66 11.62
CA ASP A 562 -12.98 34.22 11.47
C ASP A 562 -14.01 33.92 10.37
N THR A 563 -13.75 32.91 9.56
CA THR A 563 -14.69 32.49 8.50
C THR A 563 -15.94 31.91 9.15
N LEU A 564 -17.09 32.52 8.86
CA LEU A 564 -18.39 32.03 9.33
C LEU A 564 -19.06 31.23 8.24
N THR A 565 -19.61 30.04 8.55
CA THR A 565 -20.50 29.32 7.65
C THR A 565 -21.85 29.06 8.30
N LEU A 566 -22.92 29.55 7.67
CA LEU A 566 -24.29 29.33 8.11
C LEU A 566 -24.97 28.27 7.25
N GLY A 567 -25.63 27.29 7.89
CA GLY A 567 -26.31 26.18 7.22
C GLY A 567 -27.02 25.25 8.21
N PRO A 568 -27.89 24.34 7.74
CA PRO A 568 -28.38 24.24 6.36
C PRO A 568 -29.43 25.31 6.04
N ILE A 569 -29.43 25.80 4.81
CA ILE A 569 -30.34 26.81 4.24
C ILE A 569 -30.97 26.21 2.99
N SER A 570 -32.25 26.49 2.77
CA SER A 570 -32.91 26.16 1.50
C SER A 570 -33.28 27.43 0.74
N THR A 571 -33.07 27.42 -0.57
CA THR A 571 -33.40 28.51 -1.49
C THR A 571 -34.37 27.97 -2.55
N GLU A 572 -35.52 28.63 -2.68
CA GLU A 572 -36.62 28.24 -3.57
C GLU A 572 -36.78 29.21 -4.75
N VAL A 573 -37.49 28.80 -5.80
CA VAL A 573 -37.85 29.67 -6.93
C VAL A 573 -38.62 30.88 -6.39
N ASP A 574 -38.16 32.09 -6.68
CA ASP A 574 -38.76 33.36 -6.20
C ASP A 574 -38.87 33.47 -4.66
N GLY A 575 -38.15 32.63 -3.91
CA GLY A 575 -38.06 32.72 -2.46
C GLY A 575 -37.28 33.97 -2.03
N ASN A 576 -37.63 34.53 -0.87
CA ASN A 576 -36.92 35.65 -0.24
C ASN A 576 -36.27 35.17 1.06
N LEU A 577 -34.94 35.12 1.11
CA LEU A 577 -34.17 34.80 2.31
C LEU A 577 -33.56 36.08 2.90
N ILE A 578 -33.83 36.37 4.17
CA ILE A 578 -33.23 37.49 4.89
C ILE A 578 -32.51 36.97 6.13
N LEU A 579 -31.23 37.30 6.30
CA LEU A 579 -30.44 36.88 7.46
C LEU A 579 -29.39 37.92 7.87
N THR A 580 -28.90 37.78 9.11
CA THR A 580 -27.79 38.57 9.64
C THR A 580 -26.70 37.60 10.10
N ALA A 581 -25.48 37.82 9.63
CA ALA A 581 -24.27 37.09 10.01
C ALA A 581 -23.42 37.94 10.96
N GLU A 582 -22.97 37.36 12.07
CA GLU A 582 -22.10 38.02 13.04
C GLU A 582 -20.70 37.40 12.97
N LEU A 583 -19.72 38.15 12.46
CA LEU A 583 -18.35 37.69 12.26
C LEU A 583 -17.50 38.02 13.50
N GLU A 584 -16.67 37.07 13.91
CA GLU A 584 -15.80 37.18 15.08
C GLU A 584 -14.41 37.70 14.67
N PRO A 585 -13.91 38.82 15.21
CA PRO A 585 -12.60 39.34 14.84
C PRO A 585 -11.45 38.46 15.35
N VAL A 586 -10.48 38.21 14.47
CA VAL A 586 -9.19 37.60 14.77
C VAL A 586 -8.29 38.64 15.43
N ARG A 587 -7.61 38.25 16.51
CA ARG A 587 -6.76 39.15 17.30
C ARG A 587 -5.34 38.64 17.36
N GLN A 588 -4.39 39.56 17.37
CA GLN A 588 -2.98 39.27 17.58
C GLN A 588 -2.77 38.95 19.06
N GLN A 589 -2.30 37.74 19.33
CA GLN A 589 -2.02 37.22 20.64
C GLN A 589 -0.54 36.87 20.74
N GLU A 590 0.14 37.41 21.74
CA GLU A 590 1.50 37.01 22.06
C GLU A 590 1.48 35.65 22.76
N VAL A 591 2.30 34.71 22.28
CA VAL A 591 2.43 33.35 22.79
C VAL A 591 3.85 33.15 23.31
N SER A 592 3.96 32.76 24.57
CA SER A 592 5.22 32.38 25.18
C SER A 592 5.28 30.87 25.39
N PHE A 593 6.47 30.31 25.28
CA PHE A 593 6.69 28.88 25.47
C PHE A 593 7.66 28.62 26.62
N LYS A 594 7.30 27.71 27.52
CA LYS A 594 8.16 27.23 28.61
C LYS A 594 8.17 25.71 28.64
N LYS A 595 9.32 25.12 28.93
CA LYS A 595 9.40 23.68 29.20
C LYS A 595 9.38 23.42 30.71
N VAL A 596 8.69 22.36 31.09
CA VAL A 596 8.58 21.90 32.46
C VAL A 596 9.33 20.58 32.56
N ALA A 597 10.41 20.55 33.33
CA ALA A 597 11.22 19.34 33.44
C ALA A 597 10.46 18.27 34.23
N ARG A 598 10.27 17.10 33.60
CA ARG A 598 9.94 15.87 34.31
C ARG A 598 11.23 15.27 34.88
N ILE A 599 11.19 14.92 36.16
CA ILE A 599 12.23 14.11 36.79
C ILE A 599 11.53 12.81 37.18
N GLU A 600 11.98 11.71 36.60
CA GLU A 600 11.59 10.39 37.09
C GLU A 600 12.37 10.08 38.36
N PRO A 601 11.70 9.88 39.51
CA PRO A 601 12.27 9.07 40.55
C PRO A 601 12.42 7.65 40.01
N SER A 602 13.38 6.88 40.50
CA SER A 602 13.60 5.48 40.15
C SER A 602 12.44 4.56 40.60
N GLY A 603 11.23 4.74 40.06
CA GLY A 603 9.99 4.02 40.40
C GLY A 603 8.76 4.55 39.64
N GLU A 604 7.59 3.93 39.85
CA GLU A 604 6.33 4.20 39.10
C GLU A 604 5.68 5.58 39.34
N ASN A 605 6.15 6.36 40.33
CA ASN A 605 5.54 7.64 40.67
C ASN A 605 6.19 8.80 39.89
N ILE A 606 5.43 9.38 38.96
CA ILE A 606 5.86 10.52 38.16
C ILE A 606 5.72 11.81 38.97
N THR A 607 6.80 12.58 39.09
CA THR A 607 6.77 13.93 39.67
C THR A 607 7.16 14.98 38.63
N VAL A 608 6.22 15.85 38.28
CA VAL A 608 6.51 17.03 37.45
C VAL A 608 7.03 18.13 38.36
N THR A 609 8.21 18.68 38.03
CA THR A 609 8.76 19.80 38.80
C THR A 609 8.05 21.10 38.43
N ASN A 610 7.84 22.01 39.39
CA ASN A 610 7.34 23.36 39.08
C ASN A 610 8.47 24.30 38.59
N ILE A 611 9.55 23.74 38.01
CA ILE A 611 10.69 24.49 37.52
C ILE A 611 10.51 24.70 36.03
N TYR A 612 10.18 25.94 35.67
CA TYR A 612 10.05 26.39 34.28
C TYR A 612 11.43 26.70 33.71
N GLN A 613 11.69 26.22 32.51
CA GLN A 613 12.93 26.46 31.78
C GLN A 613 12.64 27.01 30.40
N ASP A 614 13.58 27.78 29.87
CA ASP A 614 13.59 28.19 28.48
C ASP A 614 14.15 27.09 27.59
N LEU A 615 13.77 27.12 26.32
CA LEU A 615 14.41 26.29 25.29
C LEU A 615 15.91 26.58 25.25
N GLN A 616 16.69 25.53 25.12
CA GLN A 616 18.13 25.65 24.88
C GLN A 616 18.37 25.85 23.39
N PHE A 617 19.57 26.33 23.02
CA PHE A 617 19.92 26.62 21.62
C PHE A 617 19.89 25.40 20.68
N TYR A 618 19.85 24.19 21.22
CA TYR A 618 19.76 22.91 20.50
C TYR A 618 18.37 22.28 20.61
N GLU A 619 17.40 22.96 21.20
CA GLU A 619 16.03 22.49 21.29
C GLU A 619 15.13 23.36 20.42
N LYS A 620 14.10 22.74 19.85
CA LYS A 620 13.04 23.43 19.13
C LYS A 620 11.70 22.95 19.66
N ALA A 621 10.73 23.84 19.78
CA ALA A 621 9.36 23.46 20.07
C ALA A 621 8.43 23.88 18.93
N ILE A 622 7.61 22.96 18.46
CA ILE A 622 6.53 23.22 17.52
C ILE A 622 5.24 23.17 18.31
N VAL A 623 4.55 24.31 18.41
CA VAL A 623 3.25 24.46 19.07
C VAL A 623 2.17 24.58 18.01
N ILE A 624 1.20 23.68 18.03
CA ILE A 624 0.07 23.65 17.10
C ILE A 624 -1.20 23.99 17.89
N LEU A 625 -1.83 25.11 17.55
CA LEU A 625 -3.11 25.55 18.08
C LEU A 625 -4.20 25.21 17.06
N GLN A 626 -5.16 24.38 17.44
CA GLN A 626 -6.26 23.99 16.57
C GLN A 626 -7.60 24.37 17.20
N LYS A 627 -8.37 25.24 16.54
CA LYS A 627 -9.71 25.62 16.99
C LYS A 627 -10.66 24.46 16.74
N GLU A 628 -11.31 23.99 17.79
CA GLU A 628 -12.34 22.97 17.69
C GLU A 628 -13.63 23.56 17.13
N LYS A 629 -14.26 22.78 16.26
CA LYS A 629 -15.52 23.16 15.64
C LYS A 629 -16.64 23.19 16.67
N THR A 630 -17.33 24.32 16.79
CA THR A 630 -18.56 24.43 17.59
C THR A 630 -19.80 24.03 16.79
N SER A 631 -19.71 24.15 15.46
CA SER A 631 -20.69 23.71 14.47
C SER A 631 -20.00 22.87 13.40
N PRO A 632 -20.67 21.87 12.79
CA PRO A 632 -20.12 21.09 11.67
C PRO A 632 -19.57 21.94 10.52
N TYR A 633 -20.08 23.17 10.41
CA TYR A 633 -19.78 24.12 9.34
C TYR A 633 -18.66 25.09 9.66
N ASP A 634 -18.17 25.14 10.90
CA ASP A 634 -17.06 26.03 11.25
C ASP A 634 -15.79 25.66 10.47
N SER A 635 -15.04 26.67 10.04
CA SER A 635 -13.69 26.51 9.49
C SER A 635 -12.77 25.90 10.55
N LYS A 636 -11.88 25.00 10.12
CA LYS A 636 -10.79 24.55 10.99
C LYS A 636 -9.68 25.60 10.92
N LEU A 637 -9.49 26.33 12.02
CA LEU A 637 -8.31 27.17 12.22
C LEU A 637 -7.22 26.31 12.85
N SER A 638 -6.07 26.22 12.20
CA SER A 638 -4.89 25.51 12.72
C SER A 638 -3.66 26.37 12.49
N VAL A 639 -2.98 26.74 13.57
CA VAL A 639 -1.78 27.58 13.53
C VAL A 639 -0.61 26.85 14.17
N ALA A 640 0.51 26.78 13.45
CA ALA A 640 1.75 26.20 13.94
C ALA A 640 2.78 27.30 14.22
N LEU A 641 3.32 27.31 15.43
CA LEU A 641 4.35 28.23 15.90
C LEU A 641 5.63 27.44 16.17
N SER A 642 6.75 27.88 15.59
CA SER A 642 8.07 27.31 15.87
C SER A 642 8.82 28.22 16.82
N PHE A 643 9.30 27.64 17.93
CA PHE A 643 10.13 28.28 18.92
C PHE A 643 11.52 27.65 18.89
N ASP A 644 12.53 28.44 18.50
CA ASP A 644 13.95 28.08 18.58
C ASP A 644 14.66 28.77 19.77
N THR A 645 13.98 29.73 20.40
CA THR A 645 14.47 30.54 21.52
C THR A 645 13.33 30.83 22.50
N ALA A 646 13.65 31.51 23.60
CA ALA A 646 12.66 31.98 24.59
C ALA A 646 11.83 33.20 24.11
N GLU A 647 12.00 33.63 22.85
CA GLU A 647 11.26 34.77 22.31
C GLU A 647 9.79 34.41 22.11
N ASN A 648 8.93 35.32 22.51
CA ASN A 648 7.50 35.20 22.27
C ASN A 648 7.19 35.30 20.78
N LYS A 649 6.13 34.62 20.35
CA LYS A 649 5.64 34.64 18.96
C LYS A 649 4.25 35.25 18.92
N ILE A 650 3.98 36.07 17.93
CA ILE A 650 2.64 36.63 17.71
C ILE A 650 1.86 35.66 16.84
N VAL A 651 0.65 35.33 17.28
CA VAL A 651 -0.31 34.48 16.55
C VAL A 651 -1.62 35.23 16.37
N GLU A 652 -2.32 34.98 15.26
CA GLU A 652 -3.63 35.56 15.02
C GLU A 652 -4.70 34.51 15.30
N ILE A 653 -5.46 34.68 16.39
CA ILE A 653 -6.52 33.75 16.80
C ILE A 653 -7.81 34.50 17.21
N PRO A 654 -9.01 34.03 16.83
CA PRO A 654 -10.28 34.47 17.39
C PRO A 654 -10.59 33.76 18.74
N PRO A 655 -11.60 34.21 19.50
CA PRO A 655 -12.16 33.44 20.60
C PRO A 655 -12.66 32.06 20.15
N GLY A 656 -12.54 31.07 21.04
CA GLY A 656 -12.96 29.69 20.74
C GLY A 656 -12.43 28.67 21.72
N GLN A 657 -12.74 27.40 21.46
CA GLN A 657 -12.13 26.27 22.17
C GLN A 657 -10.99 25.72 21.32
N TYR A 658 -9.83 25.51 21.92
CA TYR A 658 -8.62 25.08 21.22
C TYR A 658 -8.09 23.77 21.78
N SER A 659 -7.72 22.86 20.89
CA SER A 659 -6.73 21.83 21.19
C SER A 659 -5.32 22.39 20.96
N ILE A 660 -4.37 22.00 21.81
CA ILE A 660 -2.98 22.44 21.74
C ILE A 660 -2.09 21.21 21.73
N ASN A 661 -1.30 21.06 20.68
CA ASN A 661 -0.27 20.02 20.58
C ASN A 661 1.10 20.68 20.58
N VAL A 662 2.04 20.14 21.35
CA VAL A 662 3.42 20.58 21.36
C VAL A 662 4.33 19.39 21.10
N ILE A 663 5.30 19.58 20.23
CA ILE A 663 6.41 18.66 20.01
C ILE A 663 7.70 19.40 20.36
N ILE A 664 8.50 18.86 21.27
CA ILE A 664 9.86 19.36 21.54
C ILE A 664 10.85 18.42 20.85
N MET A 665 11.73 18.99 20.03
CA MET A 665 12.83 18.29 19.37
C MET A 665 14.17 18.74 19.98
N ASP A 666 15.06 17.79 20.18
CA ASP A 666 16.46 17.99 20.61
C ASP A 666 17.37 17.62 19.43
N SER A 667 18.16 18.59 18.98
CA SER A 667 19.07 18.47 17.83
C SER A 667 20.50 18.15 18.24
N ARG A 668 20.75 17.74 19.49
CA ARG A 668 22.03 17.14 19.84
C ARG A 668 22.05 15.74 19.24
N ASN A 669 23.09 15.41 18.48
CA ASN A 669 23.28 14.04 18.02
C ASN A 669 23.19 13.09 19.22
N MET A 670 22.13 12.27 19.25
CA MET A 670 21.85 11.37 20.35
C MET A 670 22.17 9.96 19.89
N THR A 671 22.96 9.24 20.69
CA THR A 671 23.26 7.84 20.42
C THR A 671 22.70 6.99 21.53
N ILE A 672 21.81 6.06 21.20
CA ILE A 672 21.37 5.00 22.12
C ILE A 672 22.47 3.94 22.11
N GLN A 673 23.26 3.91 23.19
CA GLN A 673 24.34 2.94 23.33
C GLN A 673 23.78 1.54 23.64
N PRO A 674 24.39 0.47 23.12
CA PRO A 674 24.05 -0.90 23.50
C PRO A 674 24.12 -1.11 25.01
N GLU A 675 23.02 -1.55 25.61
CA GLU A 675 22.98 -1.95 27.02
C GLU A 675 22.87 -3.47 27.12
N LYS A 676 23.77 -4.07 27.91
CA LYS A 676 23.73 -5.51 28.19
C LYS A 676 22.64 -5.81 29.21
N ARG A 677 21.71 -6.70 28.85
CA ARG A 677 20.61 -7.14 29.71
C ARG A 677 20.64 -8.62 29.94
N VAL A 678 20.25 -9.01 31.16
CA VAL A 678 20.17 -10.41 31.56
C VAL A 678 18.71 -10.78 31.71
N TYR A 679 18.25 -11.74 30.91
CA TYR A 679 16.90 -12.28 30.95
C TYR A 679 16.92 -13.69 31.53
N LYS A 680 16.00 -14.01 32.43
CA LYS A 680 15.83 -15.38 32.92
C LYS A 680 14.79 -16.12 32.11
N VAL A 681 15.20 -17.23 31.49
CA VAL A 681 14.30 -18.17 30.81
C VAL A 681 14.62 -19.56 31.36
N ASP A 682 13.64 -20.25 31.94
CA ASP A 682 13.80 -21.58 32.55
C ASP A 682 14.96 -21.69 33.58
N ASP A 683 15.06 -20.69 34.47
CA ASP A 683 16.14 -20.55 35.47
C ASP A 683 17.57 -20.32 34.92
N GLU A 684 17.74 -20.18 33.61
CA GLU A 684 19.00 -19.81 32.97
C GLU A 684 19.04 -18.31 32.62
N ASP A 685 20.20 -17.68 32.85
CA ASP A 685 20.47 -16.27 32.55
C ASP A 685 20.96 -16.12 31.10
N TYR A 686 20.21 -15.38 30.27
CA TYR A 686 20.55 -15.05 28.89
C TYR A 686 20.95 -13.58 28.78
N GLU A 687 22.17 -13.34 28.27
CA GLU A 687 22.68 -11.98 28.08
C GLU A 687 22.40 -11.48 26.66
N VAL A 688 21.66 -10.38 26.52
CA VAL A 688 21.30 -9.76 25.23
C VAL A 688 21.66 -8.29 25.25
N TRP A 689 22.25 -7.78 24.16
CA TRP A 689 22.52 -6.35 23.97
C TRP A 689 21.32 -5.68 23.31
N ILE A 690 20.81 -4.60 23.92
CA ILE A 690 19.67 -3.84 23.40
C ILE A 690 20.00 -2.34 23.40
N PRO A 691 20.02 -1.67 22.23
CA PRO A 691 20.03 -2.28 20.90
C PRO A 691 21.34 -3.06 20.68
N PRO A 692 21.42 -3.97 19.69
CA PRO A 692 22.64 -4.74 19.43
C PRO A 692 23.81 -3.87 18.97
N GLU A 693 23.51 -2.77 18.27
CA GLU A 693 24.47 -1.75 17.83
C GLU A 693 23.97 -0.35 18.22
N PRO A 694 24.86 0.64 18.40
CA PRO A 694 24.45 2.00 18.71
C PRO A 694 23.51 2.57 17.62
N ILE A 695 22.42 3.23 18.05
CA ILE A 695 21.50 3.91 17.13
C ILE A 695 21.72 5.42 17.26
N GLU A 696 22.07 6.07 16.17
CA GLU A 696 22.30 7.52 16.10
C GLU A 696 21.06 8.26 15.57
N PHE A 697 20.73 9.39 16.20
CA PHE A 697 19.65 10.28 15.80
C PHE A 697 20.21 11.69 15.61
N ASP A 698 19.92 12.32 14.47
CA ASP A 698 20.27 13.72 14.20
C ASP A 698 19.36 14.69 14.96
N GLU A 699 18.07 14.37 15.04
CA GLU A 699 17.08 15.06 15.86
C GLU A 699 16.17 14.02 16.52
N LEU A 700 15.91 14.19 17.82
CA LEU A 700 15.04 13.29 18.58
C LEU A 700 13.96 14.09 19.29
N MET A 701 12.73 13.58 19.28
CA MET A 701 11.67 14.14 20.11
C MET A 701 12.05 13.96 21.59
N SER A 702 12.09 15.05 22.35
CA SER A 702 12.53 15.08 23.74
C SER A 702 11.39 15.42 24.71
N GLY A 703 10.19 15.66 24.19
CA GLY A 703 9.01 15.94 24.98
C GLY A 703 7.85 16.47 24.15
N GLY A 704 6.77 16.83 24.83
CA GLY A 704 5.57 17.34 24.18
C GLY A 704 4.42 17.61 25.14
N LEU A 705 3.31 18.01 24.55
CA LEU A 705 2.02 18.26 25.19
C LEU A 705 0.93 17.83 24.22
N GLU A 706 -0.10 17.15 24.71
CA GLU A 706 -1.34 16.93 23.95
C GLU A 706 -2.51 17.39 24.82
N TYR A 707 -3.02 18.60 24.58
CA TYR A 707 -4.10 19.21 25.35
C TYR A 707 -5.37 19.26 24.49
N ASN A 708 -6.23 18.24 24.61
CA ASN A 708 -7.45 18.11 23.82
C ASN A 708 -8.56 17.40 24.63
N ASN A 709 -9.71 17.11 23.99
CA ASN A 709 -10.85 16.44 24.63
C ASN A 709 -10.55 15.06 25.24
N ASN A 710 -9.53 14.35 24.76
CA ASN A 710 -9.13 13.05 25.27
C ASN A 710 -8.14 13.15 26.44
N THR A 711 -7.58 14.33 26.68
CA THR A 711 -6.64 14.58 27.76
C THR A 711 -7.22 15.54 28.82
N CYS A 712 -6.71 16.76 28.89
CA CYS A 712 -7.06 17.76 29.89
C CYS A 712 -8.26 18.63 29.52
N GLY A 713 -8.91 18.35 28.38
CA GLY A 713 -9.98 19.16 27.81
C GLY A 713 -9.47 20.18 26.79
N LEU A 714 -10.36 21.08 26.38
CA LEU A 714 -10.02 22.17 25.45
C LEU A 714 -9.67 23.44 26.21
N VAL A 715 -8.77 24.23 25.63
CA VAL A 715 -8.44 25.57 26.11
C VAL A 715 -9.51 26.53 25.61
N ASN A 716 -10.31 27.07 26.53
CA ASN A 716 -11.24 28.13 26.19
C ASN A 716 -10.47 29.45 26.14
N VAL A 717 -10.45 30.06 24.96
CA VAL A 717 -9.93 31.40 24.72
C VAL A 717 -11.11 32.35 24.68
N HIS A 718 -11.25 33.17 25.72
CA HIS A 718 -12.34 34.12 25.85
C HIS A 718 -12.04 35.46 25.19
N ASP A 719 -13.11 36.18 24.83
CA ASP A 719 -13.04 37.51 24.21
C ASP A 719 -12.17 38.51 25.00
N TYR A 720 -12.36 38.56 26.32
CA TYR A 720 -11.60 39.47 27.19
C TYR A 720 -10.13 39.09 27.36
N GLU A 721 -9.73 37.86 27.04
CA GLU A 721 -8.35 37.38 27.18
C GLU A 721 -7.47 37.84 26.02
N LEU A 722 -8.06 37.99 24.83
CA LEU A 722 -7.40 38.45 23.61
C LEU A 722 -7.29 39.98 23.48
N ASP A 723 -7.96 40.73 24.36
CA ASP A 723 -8.05 42.20 24.30
C ASP A 723 -7.07 42.94 25.21
N ALA A 724 -6.42 42.21 26.12
CA ALA A 724 -5.43 42.75 27.03
C ALA A 724 -4.02 42.43 26.52
N ASP A 725 -3.00 43.14 27.02
CA ASP A 725 -1.57 42.84 26.83
C ASP A 725 -1.18 41.49 27.51
N ASN A 726 -2.11 40.54 27.60
CA ASN A 726 -1.92 39.22 28.16
C ASN A 726 -1.01 38.42 27.23
N VAL A 727 -0.22 37.52 27.81
CA VAL A 727 0.57 36.54 27.04
C VAL A 727 -0.02 35.16 27.24
N LEU A 728 -0.32 34.44 26.15
CA LEU A 728 -0.70 33.04 26.20
C LEU A 728 0.56 32.20 26.49
N GLU A 729 0.74 31.79 27.74
CA GLU A 729 1.84 30.94 28.17
C GLU A 729 1.48 29.46 27.96
N ILE A 730 2.22 28.80 27.06
CA ILE A 730 2.09 27.37 26.77
C ILE A 730 3.27 26.64 27.40
N ARG A 731 2.94 25.54 28.07
CA ARG A 731 3.88 24.75 28.85
C ARG A 731 3.87 23.32 28.37
N SER A 732 5.04 22.80 28.07
CA SER A 732 5.18 21.42 27.62
C SER A 732 6.13 20.65 28.52
N LEU A 733 5.92 19.34 28.61
CA LEU A 733 6.83 18.46 29.33
C LEU A 733 8.11 18.29 28.53
N LEU A 734 9.24 18.40 29.21
CA LEU A 734 10.53 17.90 28.74
C LEU A 734 10.81 16.59 29.47
N ILE A 735 10.98 15.50 28.71
CA ILE A 735 11.39 14.20 29.24
C ILE A 735 12.92 14.23 29.36
N LYS A 736 13.40 14.76 30.47
CA LYS A 736 14.84 14.93 30.70
C LYS A 736 15.45 13.63 31.22
N ARG A 737 16.31 12.99 30.41
CA ARG A 737 17.13 11.86 30.86
C ARG A 737 18.61 12.09 30.56
N PRO A 738 19.53 11.71 31.48
CA PRO A 738 20.97 11.86 31.26
C PRO A 738 21.51 10.87 30.21
N PHE A 739 20.81 9.77 29.96
CA PHE A 739 21.12 8.75 28.96
C PHE A 739 19.81 8.25 28.35
N ILE A 740 19.76 8.07 27.03
CA ILE A 740 18.59 7.51 26.33
C ILE A 740 18.79 6.02 26.13
N ARG A 741 17.78 5.25 26.53
CA ARG A 741 17.63 3.82 26.28
C ARG A 741 16.50 3.58 25.27
N VAL A 742 16.42 2.38 24.70
CA VAL A 742 15.38 2.02 23.72
C VAL A 742 13.98 2.20 24.30
N GLU A 743 13.79 1.90 25.58
CA GLU A 743 12.51 2.01 26.27
C GLU A 743 12.10 3.47 26.43
N ASP A 744 13.06 4.39 26.42
CA ASP A 744 12.79 5.81 26.57
C ASP A 744 12.10 6.37 25.31
N ILE A 745 12.26 5.71 24.16
CA ILE A 745 11.48 6.03 22.95
C ILE A 745 9.99 5.72 23.19
N SER A 746 9.68 4.65 23.91
CA SER A 746 8.28 4.28 24.20
C SER A 746 7.58 5.32 25.08
N GLU A 747 8.33 6.06 25.90
CA GLU A 747 7.80 7.13 26.73
C GLU A 747 7.31 8.32 25.89
N LEU A 748 7.85 8.53 24.68
CA LEU A 748 7.33 9.55 23.76
C LEU A 748 5.91 9.21 23.29
N GLY A 749 5.58 7.92 23.20
CA GLY A 749 4.21 7.47 22.92
C GLY A 749 3.22 7.73 24.05
N ARG A 750 3.69 8.15 25.24
CA ARG A 750 2.87 8.37 26.44
C ARG A 750 2.66 9.86 26.77
N ILE A 751 2.95 10.77 25.82
CA ILE A 751 2.76 12.23 26.01
C ILE A 751 1.32 12.57 26.44
N ALA A 752 0.31 11.92 25.89
CA ALA A 752 -1.09 12.12 26.28
C ALA A 752 -1.35 11.73 27.75
N GLU A 753 -0.80 10.60 28.20
CA GLU A 753 -0.89 10.13 29.59
C GLU A 753 -0.20 11.10 30.56
N TYR A 754 0.97 11.61 30.17
CA TYR A 754 1.70 12.58 30.98
C TYR A 754 1.00 13.93 31.05
N THR A 755 0.37 14.33 29.95
CA THR A 755 -0.46 15.53 29.93
C THR A 755 -1.62 15.35 30.92
N ASN A 756 -2.30 14.20 30.89
CA ASN A 756 -3.40 13.86 31.81
C ASN A 756 -3.02 13.90 33.29
N THR A 757 -1.90 13.30 33.65
CA THR A 757 -1.43 13.29 35.05
C THR A 757 -0.98 14.67 35.55
N SER A 758 -0.69 15.59 34.62
CA SER A 758 -0.06 16.89 34.91
C SER A 758 -0.90 18.08 34.43
N CYS A 759 -2.21 17.88 34.21
CA CYS A 759 -3.09 18.87 33.60
C CYS A 759 -3.03 20.24 34.27
N THR A 760 -2.98 20.30 35.60
CA THR A 760 -2.95 21.58 36.33
C THR A 760 -1.67 22.37 36.09
N THR A 761 -0.53 21.68 35.96
CA THR A 761 0.78 22.31 35.79
C THR A 761 1.00 22.76 34.34
N LEU A 762 0.53 21.94 33.40
CA LEU A 762 0.67 22.15 31.96
C LEU A 762 -0.46 22.97 31.35
N ARG A 763 -1.48 23.35 32.13
CA ARG A 763 -2.61 24.12 31.64
C ARG A 763 -2.14 25.41 30.98
N PRO A 764 -2.43 25.61 29.69
CA PRO A 764 -2.21 26.87 29.00
C PRO A 764 -2.98 27.99 29.72
N ARG A 765 -2.34 29.14 29.89
CA ARG A 765 -2.92 30.25 30.65
C ARG A 765 -2.51 31.60 30.07
N PHE A 766 -3.42 32.56 30.17
CA PHE A 766 -3.13 33.97 29.92
C PHE A 766 -2.50 34.58 31.19
N ILE A 767 -1.32 35.19 31.06
CA ILE A 767 -0.56 35.81 32.16
C ILE A 767 -0.45 37.32 32.01
#